data_AF-A0A7S2RNC6-F1
#
_entry.id   AF-A0A7S2RNC6-F1
#
_cell.length_a   1.000
_cell.length_b   1.000
_cell.length_c   1.000
_cell.angle_alpha   90.00
_cell.angle_beta   90.00
_cell.angle_gamma   90.00
#
_symmetry.space_group_name_H-M   'P 1'
#
loop_
_entity.id
_entity.type
_entity.pdbx_description
1 polymer ?
#
loop_
_entity_poly.entity_id
_entity_poly.type
_entity_poly.pdbx_seq_one_letter_code
_entity_poly.pdbx_strand_id
1 'polypeptide(L)'
;GPLFHLAANPKLAGITVLLLYVLFLVIWAPLYLVSFIVTEKGAYLVFIAALMSLAYLVALYLSFPGCFKTVQRDIEKDYSRRLAYKLEVMIVTMAAWGHDLVANGRVSNYEQFRNVHAEVVFMRTEVAAVLRDSLRLLGFSGERDGACDPLTSLADPPLPGILSDVKAAEARQLLRCLVCVCDAVDTLMPTAERLAGATTSGSFLSLQAELCSERQPLPGTSPATSSKAVVERFFSVLSELRLLLPHLRARNHPDESSILGFVHSWRRARKPLDSCVCLALMRAEVVARFAGSVFSLNLPGRSIDCCAIPPNYRQTREDVVRGQTTARSVAAVKTVIFCNPNAGLYECANASPKSSDWIQFYTEMGCQVIVWNYRGYGRSTGLPSPASNNADIAELVQFLRETCGVPRVAVHGESIGGMVACSANSIVDLLIVDRTFANLGAVAQYLVGGWTRGALRLVTCWDTDVVQLYLNCPCYKVVCSDVSDEIIADPGSLKTGLAAYLELGDRALIRPELPLEYGLAEVAKEAPPSPPHAAALTPPPRRVPEAAIIHFSACLRWIARRSKASKRAWDNWEVAGENEQAALTQRYLGGLPSAATGRDGAAGAEPKAADQEDDEDVDHDQVAAEWGLDFSSAHNVPLEPVQQLWQLLAGVNGYCGQLLGHATAAGYPWVRSWVCSLLIWKVSGKITEVAGCDPIAEDPHVIDLPLAAVQVRQLLEQEPSLREDVPESLFVLEMLGYLADRVQAPDNAALGSKLGGLVPLHCGHNAAYSPEERLLLESHLEAAGWRTSAADEEKSLS
;
A
#
# COMPACT_ATOMS: atom_id res chain seq x y z
N GLY A 1 -0.06 -43.78 27.52
CA GLY A 1 -0.78 -42.69 26.82
C GLY A 1 -2.20 -42.54 27.38
N PRO A 2 -2.89 -41.41 27.14
CA PRO A 2 -4.23 -41.14 27.71
C PRO A 2 -5.26 -42.23 27.37
N LEU A 3 -5.22 -42.82 26.18
CA LEU A 3 -6.07 -43.95 25.78
C LEU A 3 -5.79 -45.25 26.56
N PHE A 4 -4.54 -45.48 26.99
CA PHE A 4 -4.17 -46.63 27.82
C PHE A 4 -4.69 -46.49 29.26
N HIS A 5 -4.65 -45.28 29.83
CA HIS A 5 -5.23 -45.00 31.15
C HIS A 5 -6.76 -45.08 31.15
N LEU A 6 -7.40 -44.69 30.04
CA LEU A 6 -8.83 -44.86 29.84
C LEU A 6 -9.21 -46.35 29.75
N ALA A 7 -8.46 -47.15 28.98
CA ALA A 7 -8.69 -48.59 28.83
C ALA A 7 -8.39 -49.40 30.11
N ALA A 8 -7.41 -48.97 30.91
CA ALA A 8 -7.02 -49.65 32.15
C ALA A 8 -7.95 -49.37 33.34
N ASN A 9 -8.87 -48.39 33.23
CA ASN A 9 -9.78 -48.01 34.31
C ASN A 9 -11.24 -48.05 33.85
N PRO A 10 -11.98 -49.14 34.13
CA PRO A 10 -13.35 -49.32 33.63
C PRO A 10 -14.34 -48.25 34.14
N LYS A 11 -14.09 -47.67 35.32
CA LYS A 11 -14.91 -46.57 35.85
C LYS A 11 -14.70 -45.28 35.06
N LEU A 12 -13.44 -44.95 34.75
CA LEU A 12 -13.08 -43.78 33.95
C LEU A 12 -13.60 -43.91 32.51
N ALA A 13 -13.50 -45.11 31.93
CA ALA A 13 -14.08 -45.43 30.63
C ALA A 13 -15.61 -45.22 30.64
N GLY A 14 -16.31 -45.78 31.64
CA GLY A 14 -17.76 -45.62 31.79
C GLY A 14 -18.20 -44.17 31.94
N ILE A 15 -17.51 -43.37 32.76
CA ILE A 15 -17.77 -41.93 32.91
C ILE A 15 -17.54 -41.19 31.59
N THR A 16 -16.48 -41.52 30.87
CA THR A 16 -16.15 -40.86 29.59
C THR A 16 -17.20 -41.17 28.51
N VAL A 17 -17.64 -42.42 28.40
CA VAL A 17 -18.72 -42.81 27.49
C VAL A 17 -20.03 -42.11 27.87
N LEU A 18 -20.36 -42.04 29.16
CA LEU A 18 -21.56 -41.32 29.63
C LEU A 18 -21.49 -39.83 29.27
N LEU A 19 -20.34 -39.18 29.48
CA LEU A 19 -20.15 -37.78 29.11
C LEU A 19 -20.27 -37.56 27.60
N LEU A 20 -19.68 -38.44 26.77
CA LEU A 20 -19.84 -38.39 25.32
C LEU A 20 -21.30 -38.59 24.89
N TYR A 21 -22.02 -39.50 25.55
CA TYR A 21 -23.43 -39.75 25.28
C TYR A 21 -24.33 -38.58 25.69
N VAL A 22 -24.08 -37.97 26.86
CA VAL A 22 -24.78 -36.75 27.28
C VAL A 22 -24.47 -35.59 26.34
N LEU A 23 -23.21 -35.41 25.92
CA LEU A 23 -22.82 -34.40 24.94
C LEU A 23 -23.53 -34.63 23.60
N PHE A 24 -23.58 -35.87 23.13
CA PHE A 24 -24.32 -36.26 21.93
C PHE A 24 -25.80 -35.87 22.07
N LEU A 25 -26.46 -36.21 23.18
CA LEU A 25 -27.87 -35.86 23.41
C LEU A 25 -28.10 -34.34 23.50
N VAL A 26 -27.22 -33.59 24.15
CA VAL A 26 -27.35 -32.13 24.27
C VAL A 26 -27.23 -31.45 22.91
N ILE A 27 -26.36 -31.95 22.02
CA ILE A 27 -26.20 -31.42 20.66
C ILE A 27 -27.35 -31.88 19.76
N TRP A 28 -27.72 -33.16 19.82
CA TRP A 28 -28.67 -33.76 18.90
C TRP A 28 -30.13 -33.59 19.28
N ALA A 29 -30.49 -33.48 20.56
CA ALA A 29 -31.90 -33.33 20.96
C ALA A 29 -32.52 -32.04 20.39
N PRO A 30 -31.86 -30.86 20.40
CA PRO A 30 -32.37 -29.68 19.72
C PRO A 30 -32.47 -29.86 18.20
N LEU A 31 -31.46 -30.48 17.56
CA LEU A 31 -31.48 -30.75 16.11
C LEU A 31 -32.58 -31.73 15.72
N TYR A 32 -32.83 -32.75 16.55
CA TYR A 32 -33.92 -33.70 16.40
C TYR A 32 -35.28 -33.01 16.55
N LEU A 33 -35.45 -32.13 17.53
CA LEU A 33 -36.65 -31.30 17.66
C LEU A 33 -36.86 -30.37 16.46
N VAL A 34 -35.79 -29.75 15.95
CA VAL A 34 -35.82 -28.93 14.74
C VAL A 34 -36.14 -29.78 13.50
N SER A 35 -35.75 -31.06 13.45
CA SER A 35 -36.06 -31.95 12.33
C SER A 35 -37.55 -32.25 12.17
N PHE A 36 -38.36 -32.12 13.22
CA PHE A 36 -39.82 -32.20 13.11
C PHE A 36 -40.46 -30.94 12.51
N ILE A 37 -39.74 -29.82 12.50
CA ILE A 37 -40.18 -28.53 11.95
C ILE A 37 -39.64 -28.35 10.53
N VAL A 38 -38.40 -28.79 10.30
CA VAL A 38 -37.68 -28.64 9.04
C VAL A 38 -37.83 -29.91 8.20
N THR A 39 -38.67 -29.84 7.16
CA THR A 39 -38.76 -30.91 6.15
C THR A 39 -37.39 -31.19 5.52
N GLU A 40 -37.20 -32.35 4.89
CA GLU A 40 -35.98 -32.68 4.14
C GLU A 40 -35.58 -31.57 3.15
N LYS A 41 -36.55 -31.07 2.37
CA LYS A 41 -36.34 -29.92 1.47
C LYS A 41 -35.97 -28.64 2.24
N GLY A 42 -36.60 -28.41 3.38
CA GLY A 42 -36.25 -27.32 4.28
C GLY A 42 -34.82 -27.41 4.82
N ALA A 43 -34.31 -28.61 5.09
CA ALA A 43 -32.96 -28.81 5.58
C ALA A 43 -31.92 -28.45 4.52
N TYR A 44 -32.16 -28.84 3.26
CA TYR A 44 -31.33 -28.39 2.13
C TYR A 44 -31.36 -26.87 1.95
N LEU A 45 -32.52 -26.23 2.08
CA LEU A 45 -32.63 -24.77 2.00
C LEU A 45 -31.86 -24.07 3.12
N VAL A 46 -31.96 -24.56 4.36
CA VAL A 46 -31.21 -24.02 5.50
C VAL A 46 -29.71 -24.21 5.30
N PHE A 47 -29.27 -25.37 4.80
CA PHE A 47 -27.86 -25.63 4.50
C PHE A 47 -27.32 -24.69 3.42
N ILE A 48 -28.05 -24.50 2.31
CA ILE A 48 -27.68 -23.55 1.25
C ILE A 48 -27.64 -22.12 1.81
N ALA A 49 -28.65 -21.70 2.58
CA ALA A 49 -28.68 -20.39 3.20
C ALA A 49 -27.49 -20.16 4.16
N ALA A 50 -27.11 -21.17 4.93
CA ALA A 50 -25.95 -21.12 5.81
C ALA A 50 -24.64 -21.01 5.01
N LEU A 51 -24.50 -21.78 3.93
CA LEU A 51 -23.33 -21.71 3.04
C LEU A 51 -23.21 -20.33 2.38
N MET A 52 -24.32 -19.78 1.87
CA MET A 52 -24.37 -18.44 1.28
C MET A 52 -24.05 -17.35 2.31
N SER A 53 -24.55 -17.49 3.54
CA SER A 53 -24.24 -16.56 4.63
C SER A 53 -22.77 -16.60 5.01
N LEU A 54 -22.17 -17.79 5.08
CA LEU A 54 -20.74 -17.95 5.34
C LEU A 54 -19.90 -17.34 4.21
N ALA A 55 -20.23 -17.63 2.96
CA ALA A 55 -19.55 -17.06 1.81
C ALA A 55 -19.66 -15.53 1.80
N TYR A 56 -20.82 -14.97 2.17
CA TYR A 56 -21.01 -13.52 2.29
C TYR A 56 -20.11 -12.94 3.38
N LEU A 57 -19.99 -13.60 4.53
CA LEU A 57 -19.09 -13.17 5.60
C LEU A 57 -17.62 -13.23 5.17
N VAL A 58 -17.22 -14.23 4.38
CA VAL A 58 -15.87 -14.31 3.81
C VAL A 58 -15.62 -13.15 2.84
N ALA A 59 -16.55 -12.89 1.91
CA ALA A 59 -16.44 -11.75 0.98
C ALA A 59 -16.36 -10.41 1.72
N LEU A 60 -17.16 -10.26 2.79
CA LEU A 60 -17.12 -9.09 3.66
C LEU A 60 -15.78 -8.97 4.41
N TYR A 61 -15.23 -10.09 4.89
CA TYR A 61 -13.93 -10.12 5.58
C TYR A 61 -12.78 -9.72 4.65
N LEU A 62 -12.79 -10.21 3.41
CA LEU A 62 -11.75 -9.88 2.43
C LEU A 62 -11.83 -8.44 1.93
N SER A 63 -13.05 -7.92 1.73
CA SER A 63 -13.27 -6.59 1.15
C SER A 63 -13.29 -5.48 2.21
N PHE A 64 -13.85 -5.77 3.38
CA PHE A 64 -14.04 -4.81 4.47
C PHE A 64 -13.59 -5.39 5.84
N PRO A 65 -12.34 -5.85 5.98
CA PRO A 65 -11.86 -6.50 7.20
C PRO A 65 -12.00 -5.63 8.47
N GLY A 66 -11.88 -4.31 8.33
CA GLY A 66 -11.95 -3.38 9.45
C GLY A 66 -13.31 -3.32 10.17
N CYS A 67 -14.39 -3.90 9.61
CA CYS A 67 -15.66 -4.00 10.33
C CYS A 67 -15.68 -5.13 11.36
N PHE A 68 -14.74 -6.07 11.28
CA PHE A 68 -14.65 -7.20 12.21
C PHE A 68 -13.90 -6.79 13.46
N LYS A 69 -14.51 -7.06 14.62
CA LYS A 69 -13.88 -6.75 15.92
C LYS A 69 -12.58 -7.51 16.13
N THR A 70 -12.41 -8.71 15.56
CA THR A 70 -11.14 -9.46 15.59
C THR A 70 -10.01 -8.67 14.95
N VAL A 71 -10.22 -8.19 13.72
CA VAL A 71 -9.25 -7.35 13.00
C VAL A 71 -8.97 -6.07 13.76
N GLN A 72 -10.00 -5.39 14.28
CA GLN A 72 -9.80 -4.20 15.12
C GLN A 72 -8.96 -4.49 16.37
N ARG A 73 -9.16 -5.64 17.03
CA ARG A 73 -8.31 -6.04 18.18
C ARG A 73 -6.88 -6.33 17.75
N ASP A 74 -6.67 -6.94 16.59
CA ASP A 74 -5.32 -7.26 16.11
C ASP A 74 -4.55 -5.99 15.73
N ILE A 75 -5.24 -4.98 15.16
CA ILE A 75 -4.69 -3.63 14.97
C ILE A 75 -4.28 -2.99 16.30
N GLU A 76 -5.15 -3.03 17.32
CA GLU A 76 -4.81 -2.50 18.66
C GLU A 76 -3.61 -3.22 19.28
N LYS A 77 -3.53 -4.55 19.16
CA LYS A 77 -2.38 -5.33 19.64
C LYS A 77 -1.10 -4.95 18.91
N ASP A 78 -1.14 -4.83 17.59
CA ASP A 78 0.02 -4.43 16.78
C ASP A 78 0.49 -3.02 17.13
N TYR A 79 -0.44 -2.07 17.21
CA TYR A 79 -0.17 -0.72 17.68
C TYR A 79 0.44 -0.72 19.08
N SER A 80 -0.04 -1.55 20.01
CA SER A 80 0.55 -1.65 21.36
C SER A 80 2.01 -2.10 21.37
N ARG A 81 2.36 -3.04 20.48
CA ARG A 81 3.74 -3.51 20.32
C ARG A 81 4.61 -2.40 19.74
N ARG A 82 4.15 -1.73 18.68
CA ARG A 82 4.86 -0.61 18.04
C ARG A 82 5.04 0.57 18.97
N LEU A 83 4.01 0.95 19.72
CA LEU A 83 4.05 2.05 20.67
C LEU A 83 5.07 1.76 21.79
N ALA A 84 5.03 0.57 22.37
CA ALA A 84 5.99 0.20 23.41
C ALA A 84 7.43 0.17 22.88
N TYR A 85 7.65 -0.24 21.63
CA TYR A 85 8.96 -0.16 20.99
C TYR A 85 9.40 1.30 20.77
N LYS A 86 8.52 2.17 20.25
CA LYS A 86 8.79 3.61 20.09
C LYS A 86 9.18 4.27 21.41
N LEU A 87 8.46 3.95 22.50
CA LEU A 87 8.78 4.46 23.84
C LEU A 87 10.11 3.90 24.37
N GLU A 88 10.44 2.63 24.08
CA GLU A 88 11.72 2.03 24.45
C GLU A 88 12.90 2.73 23.77
N VAL A 89 12.81 2.96 22.46
CA VAL A 89 13.80 3.72 21.69
C VAL A 89 13.93 5.13 22.26
N MET A 90 12.80 5.80 22.52
CA MET A 90 12.79 7.13 23.15
C MET A 90 13.52 7.16 24.49
N ILE A 91 13.25 6.19 25.37
CA ILE A 91 13.93 6.10 26.67
C ILE A 91 15.44 5.97 26.50
N VAL A 92 15.90 5.11 25.59
CA VAL A 92 17.33 4.86 25.36
C VAL A 92 18.02 6.11 24.80
N THR A 93 17.44 6.72 23.76
CA THR A 93 17.99 7.93 23.14
C THR A 93 18.01 9.11 24.12
N MET A 94 16.92 9.34 24.86
CA MET A 94 16.85 10.40 25.87
C MET A 94 17.81 10.16 27.05
N ALA A 95 18.01 8.91 27.47
CA ALA A 95 18.98 8.59 28.51
C ALA A 95 20.42 8.84 28.05
N ALA A 96 20.76 8.49 26.81
CA ALA A 96 22.06 8.80 26.22
C ALA A 96 22.31 10.32 26.19
N TRP A 97 21.33 11.07 25.69
CA TRP A 97 21.38 12.54 25.68
C TRP A 97 21.54 13.15 27.08
N GLY A 98 20.77 12.68 28.07
CA GLY A 98 20.88 13.14 29.45
C GLY A 98 22.25 12.85 30.07
N HIS A 99 22.90 11.74 29.71
CA HIS A 99 24.26 11.42 30.17
C HIS A 99 25.30 12.39 29.58
N ASP A 100 25.13 12.78 28.32
CA ASP A 100 26.02 13.70 27.64
C ASP A 100 25.94 15.13 28.20
N LEU A 101 24.78 15.52 28.76
CA LEU A 101 24.58 16.83 29.39
C LEU A 101 25.29 17.00 30.75
N VAL A 102 25.62 15.92 31.47
CA VAL A 102 26.13 15.97 32.87
C VAL A 102 27.56 15.42 32.99
N ALA A 103 28.26 15.28 31.87
CA ALA A 103 29.35 14.32 31.67
C ALA A 103 30.34 14.09 32.84
N ASN A 104 30.51 12.78 33.12
CA ASN A 104 31.78 12.13 33.46
C ASN A 104 32.28 11.32 32.22
N GLY A 105 32.55 12.01 31.09
CA GLY A 105 33.45 11.56 30.01
C GLY A 105 33.07 10.37 29.12
N ARG A 106 31.93 10.39 28.40
CA ARG A 106 31.62 9.34 27.39
C ARG A 106 31.54 9.79 25.93
N VAL A 107 31.13 11.02 25.62
CA VAL A 107 31.08 11.52 24.23
C VAL A 107 32.10 12.65 24.04
N SER A 108 33.06 12.42 23.15
CA SER A 108 34.09 13.39 22.74
C SER A 108 33.79 14.05 21.38
N ASN A 109 32.66 13.68 20.75
CA ASN A 109 32.30 14.09 19.41
C ASN A 109 31.01 14.93 19.39
N TYR A 110 31.15 16.21 19.03
CA TYR A 110 30.04 17.17 18.95
C TYR A 110 29.01 16.83 17.86
N GLU A 111 29.40 16.13 16.79
CA GLU A 111 28.49 15.71 15.71
C GLU A 111 27.55 14.61 16.18
N GLN A 112 28.08 13.65 16.93
CA GLN A 112 27.28 12.59 17.53
C GLN A 112 26.24 13.17 18.49
N PHE A 113 26.65 14.11 19.36
CA PHE A 113 25.71 14.80 20.24
C PHE A 113 24.65 15.58 19.47
N ARG A 114 25.04 16.28 18.39
CA ARG A 114 24.10 17.05 17.55
C ARG A 114 23.03 16.15 16.93
N ASN A 115 23.42 14.98 16.42
CA ASN A 115 22.47 14.02 15.85
C ASN A 115 21.50 13.48 16.92
N VAL A 116 22.03 13.06 18.07
CA VAL A 116 21.20 12.59 19.20
C VAL A 116 20.29 13.69 19.71
N HIS A 117 20.77 14.94 19.79
CA HIS A 117 19.97 16.10 20.17
C HIS A 117 18.80 16.31 19.21
N ALA A 118 19.03 16.25 17.90
CA ALA A 118 17.98 16.37 16.90
C ALA A 118 16.92 15.26 17.06
N GLU A 119 17.35 14.02 17.32
CA GLU A 119 16.43 12.91 17.62
C GLU A 119 15.62 13.13 18.90
N VAL A 120 16.23 13.67 19.97
CA VAL A 120 15.52 13.97 21.23
C VAL A 120 14.47 15.06 21.03
N VAL A 121 14.79 16.12 20.28
CA VAL A 121 13.82 17.18 19.93
C VAL A 121 12.64 16.58 19.17
N PHE A 122 12.93 15.71 18.20
CA PHE A 122 11.90 14.97 17.45
C PHE A 122 11.05 14.10 18.39
N MET A 123 11.66 13.25 19.22
CA MET A 123 10.93 12.33 20.10
C MET A 123 10.11 13.06 21.17
N ARG A 124 10.64 14.15 21.75
CA ARG A 124 9.89 14.99 22.69
C ARG A 124 8.63 15.55 22.02
N THR A 125 8.74 15.99 20.78
CA THR A 125 7.67 16.70 20.06
C THR A 125 6.68 15.75 19.40
N GLU A 126 7.15 14.72 18.71
CA GLU A 126 6.35 13.82 17.88
C GLU A 126 5.97 12.49 18.55
N VAL A 127 6.52 12.20 19.73
CA VAL A 127 6.16 11.01 20.52
C VAL A 127 5.63 11.41 21.90
N ALA A 128 6.45 12.03 22.75
CA ALA A 128 6.09 12.27 24.14
C ALA A 128 4.94 13.28 24.30
N ALA A 129 5.04 14.44 23.65
CA ALA A 129 4.01 15.49 23.71
C ALA A 129 2.69 15.01 23.09
N VAL A 130 2.75 14.39 21.91
CA VAL A 130 1.55 13.83 21.24
C VAL A 130 0.83 12.82 22.14
N LEU A 131 1.55 11.86 22.72
CA LEU A 131 0.95 10.86 23.61
C LEU A 131 0.38 11.47 24.90
N ARG A 132 1.09 12.42 25.50
CA ARG A 132 0.63 13.17 26.67
C ARG A 132 -0.69 13.86 26.38
N ASP A 133 -0.78 14.56 25.25
CA ASP A 133 -1.95 15.34 24.88
C ASP A 133 -3.11 14.40 24.47
N SER A 134 -2.81 13.27 23.83
CA SER A 134 -3.78 12.22 23.52
C SER A 134 -4.43 11.63 24.78
N LEU A 135 -3.65 11.36 25.82
CA LEU A 135 -4.17 10.88 27.10
C LEU A 135 -5.04 11.94 27.81
N ARG A 136 -4.66 13.21 27.72
CA ARG A 136 -5.48 14.32 28.25
C ARG A 136 -6.81 14.43 27.52
N LEU A 137 -6.82 14.31 26.19
CA LEU A 137 -8.04 14.30 25.37
C LEU A 137 -9.00 13.16 25.75
N LEU A 138 -8.45 12.02 26.20
CA LEU A 138 -9.24 10.88 26.68
C LEU A 138 -9.78 11.05 28.11
N GLY A 139 -9.53 12.20 28.75
CA GLY A 139 -10.01 12.52 30.09
C GLY A 139 -9.10 12.07 31.23
N PHE A 140 -7.85 11.70 30.97
CA PHE A 140 -6.87 11.49 32.03
C PHE A 140 -6.28 12.83 32.49
N SER A 141 -6.27 13.09 33.79
CA SER A 141 -5.65 14.27 34.40
C SER A 141 -4.48 13.89 35.31
N GLY A 142 -3.48 14.77 35.43
CA GLY A 142 -2.45 14.64 36.46
C GLY A 142 -2.97 15.03 37.85
N GLU A 143 -2.36 14.52 38.92
CA GLU A 143 -2.67 14.90 40.32
C GLU A 143 -2.42 16.39 40.65
N ARG A 144 -1.83 17.14 39.72
CA ARG A 144 -1.51 18.59 39.84
C ARG A 144 -2.14 19.47 38.76
N ASP A 145 -3.00 18.92 37.91
CA ASP A 145 -3.65 19.72 36.86
C ASP A 145 -4.93 20.35 37.42
N GLY A 146 -4.86 21.65 37.75
CA GLY A 146 -6.06 22.49 37.76
C GLY A 146 -6.74 22.42 36.39
N ALA A 147 -8.07 22.59 36.38
CA ALA A 147 -8.95 22.41 35.21
C ALA A 147 -8.25 22.64 33.85
N CYS A 148 -8.12 21.58 33.05
CA CYS A 148 -7.50 21.66 31.72
C CYS A 148 -8.25 22.64 30.80
N ASP A 149 -7.47 23.38 30.02
CA ASP A 149 -7.89 24.24 28.92
C ASP A 149 -8.76 23.49 27.90
N PRO A 150 -9.77 24.15 27.29
CA PRO A 150 -10.73 23.54 26.38
C PRO A 150 -10.14 23.40 24.98
N LEU A 151 -9.11 22.58 24.82
CA LEU A 151 -8.68 22.16 23.49
C LEU A 151 -9.44 20.89 23.11
N THR A 152 -10.56 21.12 22.42
CA THR A 152 -11.39 20.11 21.73
C THR A 152 -11.66 18.87 22.58
N SER A 153 -12.68 18.93 23.44
CA SER A 153 -13.29 17.72 24.01
C SER A 153 -13.58 16.75 22.87
N LEU A 154 -12.91 15.60 22.85
CA LEU A 154 -13.36 14.48 22.02
C LEU A 154 -14.83 14.23 22.36
N ALA A 155 -15.68 13.96 21.37
CA ALA A 155 -17.06 13.52 21.60
C ALA A 155 -17.14 12.10 22.21
N ASP A 156 -16.02 11.60 22.74
CA ASP A 156 -15.90 10.28 23.34
C ASP A 156 -16.29 10.34 24.83
N PRO A 157 -16.93 9.28 25.36
CA PRO A 157 -17.00 9.12 26.80
C PRO A 157 -15.56 9.04 27.35
N PRO A 158 -15.28 9.64 28.53
CA PRO A 158 -13.95 9.61 29.10
C PRO A 158 -13.51 8.15 29.33
N LEU A 159 -12.38 7.77 28.74
CA LEU A 159 -11.83 6.42 28.80
C LEU A 159 -11.61 5.90 30.25
N PRO A 160 -11.26 6.74 31.24
CA PRO A 160 -11.13 6.30 32.64
C PRO A 160 -12.37 5.57 33.20
N GLY A 161 -13.58 5.90 32.74
CA GLY A 161 -14.82 5.26 33.21
C GLY A 161 -15.09 3.88 32.61
N ILE A 162 -14.27 3.44 31.64
CA ILE A 162 -14.44 2.19 30.89
C ILE A 162 -13.38 1.15 31.28
N LEU A 163 -12.19 1.59 31.68
CA LEU A 163 -11.07 0.72 32.06
C LEU A 163 -11.23 0.18 33.48
N SER A 164 -10.59 -0.96 33.76
CA SER A 164 -10.40 -1.40 35.14
C SER A 164 -9.53 -0.41 35.92
N ASP A 165 -9.70 -0.36 37.24
CA ASP A 165 -8.96 0.58 38.11
C ASP A 165 -7.44 0.47 37.93
N VAL A 166 -6.94 -0.76 37.77
CA VAL A 166 -5.52 -1.04 37.51
C VAL A 166 -5.06 -0.41 36.21
N LYS A 167 -5.82 -0.60 35.12
CA LYS A 167 -5.47 -0.07 33.80
C LYS A 167 -5.64 1.43 33.69
N ALA A 168 -6.63 2.00 34.38
CA ALA A 168 -6.75 3.43 34.53
C ALA A 168 -5.55 4.02 35.32
N ALA A 169 -5.06 3.33 36.36
CA ALA A 169 -3.89 3.75 37.11
C ALA A 169 -2.59 3.70 36.29
N GLU A 170 -2.38 2.63 35.50
CA GLU A 170 -1.26 2.52 34.55
C GLU A 170 -1.27 3.67 33.54
N ALA A 171 -2.43 4.01 32.98
CA ALA A 171 -2.58 5.12 32.03
C ALA A 171 -2.27 6.50 32.66
N ARG A 172 -2.72 6.73 33.91
CA ARG A 172 -2.34 7.94 34.66
C ARG A 172 -0.84 7.99 34.95
N GLN A 173 -0.23 6.85 35.26
CA GLN A 173 1.22 6.78 35.48
C GLN A 173 2.00 7.08 34.20
N LEU A 174 1.55 6.54 33.05
CA LEU A 174 2.10 6.87 31.74
C LEU A 174 2.01 8.37 31.47
N LEU A 175 0.83 8.99 31.65
CA LEU A 175 0.65 10.43 31.49
C LEU A 175 1.63 11.23 32.38
N ARG A 176 1.74 10.89 33.67
CA ARG A 176 2.67 11.55 34.59
C ARG A 176 4.12 11.43 34.13
N CYS A 177 4.54 10.26 33.65
CA CYS A 177 5.90 10.07 33.14
C CYS A 177 6.14 10.95 31.91
N LEU A 178 5.20 10.98 30.97
CA LEU A 178 5.31 11.79 29.74
C LEU A 178 5.34 13.29 30.03
N VAL A 179 4.53 13.79 30.96
CA VAL A 179 4.58 15.19 31.43
C VAL A 179 5.97 15.50 32.00
N CYS A 180 6.44 14.71 32.96
CA CYS A 180 7.76 14.92 33.57
C CYS A 180 8.92 14.83 32.56
N VAL A 181 8.83 13.94 31.57
CA VAL A 181 9.82 13.83 30.47
C VAL A 181 9.83 15.10 29.64
N CYS A 182 8.67 15.60 29.21
CA CYS A 182 8.57 16.84 28.44
C CYS A 182 9.14 18.02 29.22
N ASP A 183 8.73 18.20 30.49
CA ASP A 183 9.17 19.31 31.33
C ASP A 183 10.70 19.28 31.56
N ALA A 184 11.27 18.08 31.77
CA ALA A 184 12.70 17.90 31.94
C ALA A 184 13.48 18.24 30.67
N VAL A 185 13.03 17.76 29.50
CA VAL A 185 13.65 18.07 28.21
C VAL A 185 13.58 19.57 27.92
N ASP A 186 12.43 20.22 28.17
CA ASP A 186 12.26 21.67 27.96
C ASP A 186 13.19 22.48 28.88
N THR A 187 13.34 22.05 30.14
CA THR A 187 14.26 22.68 31.09
C THR A 187 15.72 22.56 30.68
N LEU A 188 16.09 21.43 30.05
CA LEU A 188 17.46 21.15 29.60
C LEU A 188 17.76 21.70 28.19
N MET A 189 16.75 22.06 27.42
CA MET A 189 16.88 22.47 26.02
C MET A 189 17.88 23.62 25.79
N PRO A 190 17.83 24.74 26.54
CA PRO A 190 18.76 25.86 26.28
C PRO A 190 20.23 25.47 26.45
N THR A 191 20.49 24.58 27.41
CA THR A 191 21.82 24.02 27.67
C THR A 191 22.26 23.11 26.54
N ALA A 192 21.35 22.24 26.07
CA ALA A 192 21.61 21.29 25.01
C ALA A 192 21.83 21.99 23.66
N GLU A 193 21.09 23.06 23.36
CA GLU A 193 21.24 23.88 22.15
C GLU A 193 22.61 24.56 22.10
N ARG A 194 23.08 25.11 23.24
CA ARG A 194 24.45 25.66 23.35
C ARG A 194 25.51 24.62 23.00
N LEU A 195 25.35 23.37 23.47
CA LEU A 195 26.27 22.27 23.16
C LEU A 195 26.17 21.81 21.70
N ALA A 196 24.96 21.71 21.15
CA ALA A 196 24.73 21.30 19.76
C ALA A 196 25.29 22.32 18.74
N GLY A 197 25.33 23.60 19.12
CA GLY A 197 25.93 24.70 18.36
C GLY A 197 27.46 24.72 18.34
N ALA A 198 28.14 23.84 19.09
CA ALA A 198 29.60 23.74 19.04
C ALA A 198 30.09 23.32 17.64
N THR A 199 31.15 23.97 17.15
CA THR A 199 31.73 23.74 15.81
C THR A 199 33.03 22.94 15.86
N THR A 200 33.60 22.75 17.04
CA THR A 200 34.84 21.97 17.26
C THR A 200 34.73 21.15 18.53
N SER A 201 35.43 20.00 18.59
CA SER A 201 35.48 19.17 19.80
C SER A 201 36.04 19.92 21.03
N GLY A 202 36.96 20.86 20.82
CA GLY A 202 37.49 21.71 21.89
C GLY A 202 36.42 22.64 22.49
N SER A 203 35.65 23.32 21.63
CA SER A 203 34.54 24.18 22.08
C SER A 203 33.46 23.38 22.81
N PHE A 204 33.12 22.19 22.31
CA PHE A 204 32.15 21.29 22.92
C PHE A 204 32.58 20.85 24.32
N LEU A 205 33.82 20.36 24.47
CA LEU A 205 34.35 19.93 25.77
C LEU A 205 34.46 21.10 26.76
N SER A 206 34.79 22.31 26.29
CA SER A 206 34.85 23.49 27.16
C SER A 206 33.47 23.90 27.69
N LEU A 207 32.45 23.94 26.82
CA LEU A 207 31.07 24.23 27.20
C LEU A 207 30.51 23.15 28.15
N GLN A 208 30.81 21.89 27.87
CA GLN A 208 30.40 20.77 28.72
C GLN A 208 31.06 20.86 30.10
N ALA A 209 32.35 21.22 30.17
CA ALA A 209 33.06 21.42 31.43
C ALA A 209 32.52 22.61 32.24
N GLU A 210 32.17 23.72 31.57
CA GLU A 210 31.53 24.90 32.18
C GLU A 210 30.22 24.49 32.88
N LEU A 211 29.37 23.76 32.17
CA LEU A 211 28.08 23.26 32.66
C LEU A 211 28.21 22.27 33.83
N CYS A 212 29.25 21.41 33.82
CA CYS A 212 29.57 20.53 34.94
C CYS A 212 30.14 21.28 36.16
N SER A 213 30.64 22.51 35.98
CA SER A 213 31.32 23.31 37.00
C SER A 213 30.45 24.36 37.70
N GLU A 214 29.26 24.69 37.17
CA GLU A 214 28.27 25.57 37.81
C GLU A 214 27.79 24.96 39.15
N ARG A 215 28.51 25.28 40.22
CA ARG A 215 28.35 24.68 41.55
C ARG A 215 27.61 25.53 42.57
N GLN A 216 27.18 26.77 42.29
CA GLN A 216 26.48 27.57 43.30
C GLN A 216 25.31 28.40 42.76
N PRO A 217 24.15 28.37 43.44
CA PRO A 217 23.09 29.34 43.19
C PRO A 217 23.57 30.75 43.59
N LEU A 218 23.16 31.76 42.83
CA LEU A 218 23.30 33.16 43.22
C LEU A 218 22.64 33.39 44.59
N PRO A 219 23.18 34.25 45.46
CA PRO A 219 22.58 34.53 46.76
C PRO A 219 21.21 35.19 46.57
N GLY A 220 20.13 34.46 46.89
CA GLY A 220 18.74 34.96 46.79
C GLY A 220 17.80 34.13 45.92
N THR A 221 18.27 33.13 45.19
CA THR A 221 17.43 32.20 44.41
C THR A 221 17.18 30.89 45.16
N SER A 222 15.94 30.40 45.15
CA SER A 222 15.50 29.14 45.79
C SER A 222 16.41 27.94 45.43
N PRO A 223 16.63 26.95 46.33
CA PRO A 223 17.53 25.80 46.11
C PRO A 223 17.10 24.79 45.03
N ALA A 224 16.10 25.10 44.20
CA ALA A 224 15.44 24.15 43.32
C ALA A 224 15.61 24.53 41.84
N THR A 225 16.78 24.22 41.25
CA THR A 225 17.00 23.92 39.81
C THR A 225 18.50 23.94 39.50
N SER A 226 19.28 22.98 40.01
CA SER A 226 20.58 22.69 39.37
C SER A 226 20.33 21.72 38.21
N SER A 227 20.98 21.93 37.05
CA SER A 227 20.84 21.05 35.87
C SER A 227 21.08 19.58 36.21
N LYS A 228 21.98 19.31 37.16
CA LYS A 228 22.24 17.98 37.70
C LYS A 228 21.03 17.35 38.39
N ALA A 229 20.32 18.09 39.25
CA ALA A 229 19.13 17.57 39.92
C ALA A 229 17.97 17.32 38.93
N VAL A 230 17.86 18.15 37.89
CA VAL A 230 16.90 17.94 36.80
C VAL A 230 17.20 16.64 36.05
N VAL A 231 18.47 16.39 35.72
CA VAL A 231 18.90 15.16 35.03
C VAL A 231 18.76 13.91 35.90
N GLU A 232 19.08 13.98 37.20
CA GLU A 232 18.84 12.85 38.13
C GLU A 232 17.35 12.49 38.19
N ARG A 233 16.48 13.49 38.28
CA ARG A 233 15.02 13.28 38.22
C ARG A 233 14.58 12.75 36.86
N PHE A 234 15.15 13.24 35.77
CA PHE A 234 14.89 12.77 34.42
C PHE A 234 15.18 11.27 34.27
N PHE A 235 16.34 10.80 34.75
CA PHE A 235 16.68 9.37 34.75
C PHE A 235 15.72 8.51 35.59
N SER A 236 15.27 9.02 36.74
CA SER A 236 14.26 8.33 37.56
C SER A 236 12.97 8.13 36.78
N VAL A 237 12.49 9.18 36.10
CA VAL A 237 11.24 9.14 35.31
C VAL A 237 11.39 8.21 34.10
N LEU A 238 12.53 8.23 33.40
CA LEU A 238 12.80 7.31 32.30
C LEU A 238 12.82 5.84 32.77
N SER A 239 13.32 5.59 33.98
CA SER A 239 13.31 4.27 34.60
C SER A 239 11.89 3.81 34.95
N GLU A 240 11.06 4.70 35.50
CA GLU A 240 9.65 4.43 35.76
C GLU A 240 8.88 4.11 34.47
N LEU A 241 9.09 4.91 33.41
CA LEU A 241 8.48 4.67 32.10
C LEU A 241 8.90 3.32 31.52
N ARG A 242 10.18 2.94 31.70
CA ARG A 242 10.69 1.63 31.26
C ARG A 242 10.00 0.46 31.95
N LEU A 243 9.69 0.59 33.24
CA LEU A 243 8.96 -0.44 34.01
C LEU A 243 7.50 -0.56 33.58
N LEU A 244 6.91 0.48 32.99
CA LEU A 244 5.55 0.44 32.44
C LEU A 244 5.47 -0.29 31.09
N LEU A 245 6.53 -0.29 30.27
CA LEU A 245 6.47 -0.83 28.90
C LEU A 245 5.91 -2.28 28.80
N PRO A 246 6.28 -3.24 29.68
CA PRO A 246 5.72 -4.59 29.63
C PRO A 246 4.21 -4.66 29.89
N HIS A 247 3.65 -3.67 30.60
CA HIS A 247 2.23 -3.58 30.95
C HIS A 247 1.39 -2.97 29.82
N LEU A 248 2.02 -2.12 28.99
CA LEU A 248 1.40 -1.52 27.81
C LEU A 248 1.34 -2.49 26.62
N ARG A 249 2.28 -3.45 26.53
CA ARG A 249 2.30 -4.47 25.48
C ARG A 249 1.17 -5.47 25.66
N ALA A 250 0.20 -5.47 24.74
CA ALA A 250 -0.80 -6.53 24.69
C ALA A 250 -0.11 -7.86 24.33
N ARG A 251 -0.33 -8.90 25.14
CA ARG A 251 0.23 -10.24 24.90
C ARG A 251 -0.68 -11.04 23.99
N ASN A 252 -0.09 -11.74 23.02
CA ASN A 252 -0.81 -12.76 22.25
C ASN A 252 -1.11 -13.96 23.15
N HIS A 253 -2.28 -14.58 22.95
CA HIS A 253 -2.54 -15.86 23.60
C HIS A 253 -1.78 -16.98 22.87
N PRO A 254 -1.20 -17.94 23.60
CA PRO A 254 -0.27 -18.93 23.04
C PRO A 254 -0.92 -19.98 22.10
N ASP A 255 -2.21 -19.88 21.78
CA ASP A 255 -2.95 -20.95 21.09
C ASP A 255 -4.00 -20.39 20.09
N GLU A 256 -3.58 -19.43 19.24
CA GLU A 256 -4.47 -18.78 18.26
C GLU A 256 -4.45 -19.43 16.86
N SER A 257 -3.55 -20.37 16.58
CA SER A 257 -3.43 -21.04 15.27
C SER A 257 -4.40 -22.20 15.05
N SER A 258 -5.08 -22.68 16.10
CA SER A 258 -6.08 -23.75 16.00
C SER A 258 -7.49 -23.20 15.71
N ILE A 259 -8.38 -24.04 15.18
CA ILE A 259 -9.81 -23.68 14.96
C ILE A 259 -10.47 -23.24 16.28
N LEU A 260 -10.16 -23.91 17.38
CA LEU A 260 -10.60 -23.52 18.72
C LEU A 260 -10.01 -22.15 19.11
N GLY A 261 -8.73 -21.91 18.81
CA GLY A 261 -8.05 -20.62 18.95
C GLY A 261 -8.78 -19.48 18.23
N PHE A 262 -9.22 -19.70 16.99
CA PHE A 262 -10.02 -18.73 16.24
C PHE A 262 -11.36 -18.41 16.92
N VAL A 263 -12.12 -19.44 17.35
CA VAL A 263 -13.40 -19.23 18.06
C VAL A 263 -13.19 -18.49 19.37
N HIS A 264 -12.12 -18.82 20.11
CA HIS A 264 -11.75 -18.12 21.33
C HIS A 264 -11.34 -16.66 21.05
N SER A 265 -10.60 -16.40 19.98
CA SER A 265 -10.22 -15.05 19.54
C SER A 265 -11.47 -14.24 19.19
N TRP A 266 -12.38 -14.80 18.38
CA TRP A 266 -13.63 -14.17 18.01
C TRP A 266 -14.53 -13.84 19.22
N ARG A 267 -14.65 -14.77 20.18
CA ARG A 267 -15.38 -14.51 21.44
C ARG A 267 -14.71 -13.42 22.28
N ARG A 268 -13.38 -13.42 22.37
CA ARG A 268 -12.61 -12.40 23.12
C ARG A 268 -12.74 -11.02 22.48
N ALA A 269 -12.68 -10.94 21.15
CA ALA A 269 -12.75 -9.70 20.40
C ALA A 269 -14.07 -8.94 20.55
N ARG A 270 -15.15 -9.62 20.98
CA ARG A 270 -16.43 -8.96 21.31
C ARG A 270 -16.35 -8.06 22.54
N LYS A 271 -15.35 -8.27 23.41
CA LYS A 271 -15.12 -7.41 24.57
C LYS A 271 -14.10 -6.33 24.21
N PRO A 272 -14.30 -5.07 24.66
CA PRO A 272 -13.28 -4.04 24.58
C PRO A 272 -11.97 -4.51 25.24
N LEU A 273 -10.86 -3.98 24.75
CA LEU A 273 -9.55 -4.23 25.34
C LEU A 273 -9.46 -3.46 26.66
N ASP A 274 -9.12 -4.16 27.75
CA ASP A 274 -8.82 -3.50 29.03
C ASP A 274 -7.40 -2.94 29.00
N SER A 275 -7.22 -1.87 28.24
CA SER A 275 -5.96 -1.15 28.04
C SER A 275 -6.24 0.26 27.52
N CYS A 276 -5.44 1.24 27.95
CA CYS A 276 -5.48 2.56 27.33
C CYS A 276 -4.95 2.54 25.90
N VAL A 277 -4.11 1.57 25.54
CA VAL A 277 -3.52 1.41 24.21
C VAL A 277 -4.53 0.69 23.30
N CYS A 278 -5.49 1.46 22.79
CA CYS A 278 -6.64 0.99 22.03
C CYS A 278 -6.98 1.96 20.87
N LEU A 279 -8.02 1.67 20.08
CA LEU A 279 -8.43 2.54 18.98
C LEU A 279 -8.78 3.97 19.45
N ALA A 280 -9.30 4.14 20.67
CA ALA A 280 -9.59 5.47 21.21
C ALA A 280 -8.31 6.31 21.40
N LEU A 281 -7.21 5.69 21.85
CA LEU A 281 -5.91 6.36 21.94
C LEU A 281 -5.34 6.64 20.55
N MET A 282 -5.43 5.70 19.61
CA MET A 282 -4.99 5.94 18.23
C MET A 282 -5.73 7.13 17.59
N ARG A 283 -7.04 7.23 17.81
CA ARG A 283 -7.87 8.37 17.40
C ARG A 283 -7.45 9.68 18.07
N ALA A 284 -7.24 9.64 19.39
CA ALA A 284 -6.77 10.80 20.15
C ALA A 284 -5.38 11.27 19.67
N GLU A 285 -4.50 10.34 19.28
CA GLU A 285 -3.22 10.66 18.66
C GLU A 285 -3.38 11.36 17.32
N VAL A 286 -4.34 10.96 16.47
CA VAL A 286 -4.61 11.66 15.20
C VAL A 286 -4.99 13.10 15.49
N VAL A 287 -5.87 13.31 16.46
CA VAL A 287 -6.30 14.65 16.90
C VAL A 287 -5.13 15.46 17.45
N ALA A 288 -4.36 14.91 18.38
CA ALA A 288 -3.24 15.61 19.02
C ALA A 288 -2.10 15.91 18.02
N ARG A 289 -1.75 14.96 17.15
CA ARG A 289 -0.67 15.12 16.18
C ARG A 289 -1.01 16.14 15.11
N PHE A 290 -2.21 16.03 14.55
CA PHE A 290 -2.64 16.80 13.39
C PHE A 290 -3.55 17.99 13.72
N ALA A 291 -3.67 18.37 14.98
CA ALA A 291 -4.63 19.40 15.42
C ALA A 291 -6.06 19.15 14.87
N GLY A 292 -6.45 17.88 14.82
CA GLY A 292 -7.68 17.43 14.19
C GLY A 292 -8.92 17.79 14.99
N SER A 293 -10.07 17.88 14.33
CA SER A 293 -11.38 18.10 14.94
C SER A 293 -12.32 16.98 14.54
N VAL A 294 -12.77 16.19 15.52
CA VAL A 294 -13.64 15.05 15.26
C VAL A 294 -15.10 15.48 15.22
N PHE A 295 -15.85 14.94 14.26
CA PHE A 295 -17.30 15.09 14.17
C PHE A 295 -17.95 13.78 13.72
N SER A 296 -19.24 13.64 14.00
CA SER A 296 -20.04 12.52 13.53
C SER A 296 -21.08 13.01 12.52
N LEU A 297 -21.03 12.46 11.31
CA LEU A 297 -22.07 12.65 10.31
C LEU A 297 -23.26 11.76 10.67
N ASN A 298 -24.28 12.38 11.27
CA ASN A 298 -25.49 11.69 11.71
C ASN A 298 -26.48 11.58 10.55
N LEU A 299 -26.71 10.35 10.07
CA LEU A 299 -27.63 10.03 8.98
C LEU A 299 -28.78 9.18 9.52
N PRO A 300 -29.90 9.04 8.79
CA PRO A 300 -31.00 8.18 9.22
C PRO A 300 -30.53 6.74 9.51
N GLY A 301 -30.66 6.33 10.78
CA GLY A 301 -30.32 4.99 11.26
C GLY A 301 -28.83 4.67 11.36
N ARG A 302 -27.92 5.64 11.15
CA ARG A 302 -26.47 5.41 11.21
C ARG A 302 -25.69 6.70 11.49
N SER A 303 -24.53 6.55 12.10
CA SER A 303 -23.53 7.61 12.27
C SER A 303 -22.22 7.20 11.62
N ILE A 304 -21.57 8.13 10.93
CA ILE A 304 -20.24 7.98 10.33
C ILE A 304 -19.25 8.85 11.09
N ASP A 305 -18.15 8.26 11.55
CA ASP A 305 -17.12 8.92 12.34
C ASP A 305 -16.05 9.52 11.42
N CYS A 306 -15.80 10.82 11.58
CA CYS A 306 -14.95 11.63 10.72
C CYS A 306 -14.01 12.51 11.55
N CYS A 307 -12.83 12.83 11.01
CA CYS A 307 -11.90 13.80 11.59
C CYS A 307 -11.49 14.82 10.52
N ALA A 308 -11.65 16.11 10.83
CA ALA A 308 -11.21 17.22 10.02
C ALA A 308 -9.84 17.71 10.47
N ILE A 309 -8.86 17.65 9.58
CA ILE A 309 -7.48 18.06 9.82
C ILE A 309 -7.25 19.43 9.15
N PRO A 310 -6.82 20.45 9.89
CA PRO A 310 -6.63 21.80 9.34
C PRO A 310 -5.46 21.87 8.35
N PRO A 311 -5.49 22.84 7.42
CA PRO A 311 -4.33 23.16 6.60
C PRO A 311 -3.14 23.58 7.46
N ASN A 312 -1.92 23.27 7.02
CA ASN A 312 -0.69 23.55 7.76
C ASN A 312 -0.80 23.16 9.24
N TYR A 313 -1.17 21.90 9.49
CA TYR A 313 -1.49 21.42 10.84
C TYR A 313 -0.36 21.66 11.85
N ARG A 314 0.91 21.65 11.42
CA ARG A 314 2.07 21.93 12.29
C ARG A 314 1.98 23.35 12.88
N GLN A 315 1.72 24.35 12.03
CA GLN A 315 1.53 25.73 12.47
C GLN A 315 0.29 25.85 13.35
N THR A 316 -0.83 25.25 12.94
CA THR A 316 -2.07 25.27 13.75
C THR A 316 -1.85 24.65 15.13
N ARG A 317 -1.09 23.56 15.23
CA ARG A 317 -0.71 22.92 16.50
C ARG A 317 0.13 23.85 17.36
N GLU A 318 1.09 24.56 16.79
CA GLU A 318 1.91 25.54 17.51
C GLU A 318 1.07 26.71 18.03
N ASP A 319 0.18 27.26 17.21
CA ASP A 319 -0.71 28.36 17.59
C ASP A 319 -1.63 27.96 18.74
N VAL A 320 -2.21 26.76 18.65
CA VAL A 320 -3.00 26.12 19.71
C VAL A 320 -2.20 26.03 21.02
N VAL A 321 -0.96 25.54 20.96
CA VAL A 321 -0.08 25.42 22.14
C VAL A 321 0.27 26.79 22.72
N ARG A 322 0.36 27.84 21.89
CA ARG A 322 0.59 29.23 22.32
C ARG A 322 -0.67 29.93 22.84
N GLY A 323 -1.81 29.25 22.91
CA GLY A 323 -3.09 29.83 23.31
C GLY A 323 -3.64 30.85 22.29
N GLN A 324 -3.14 30.81 21.05
CA GLN A 324 -3.60 31.68 19.98
C GLN A 324 -4.78 31.01 19.27
N THR A 325 -5.96 31.62 19.36
CA THR A 325 -7.16 31.10 18.69
C THR A 325 -7.12 31.43 17.21
N THR A 326 -6.68 30.49 16.37
CA THR A 326 -6.79 30.60 14.92
C THR A 326 -8.14 30.07 14.46
N ALA A 327 -9.22 30.81 14.76
CA ALA A 327 -10.51 30.59 14.12
C ALA A 327 -10.42 31.03 12.64
N ARG A 328 -9.64 30.30 11.83
CA ARG A 328 -9.74 30.41 10.37
C ARG A 328 -11.11 29.85 9.99
N SER A 329 -11.91 30.67 9.33
CA SER A 329 -13.24 30.25 8.85
C SER A 329 -13.09 29.03 7.95
N VAL A 330 -13.70 27.90 8.35
CA VAL A 330 -13.78 26.66 7.57
C VAL A 330 -14.36 26.92 6.17
N ALA A 331 -15.18 27.96 6.02
CA ALA A 331 -15.84 28.33 4.76
C ALA A 331 -14.90 28.84 3.64
N ALA A 332 -13.59 28.98 3.89
CA ALA A 332 -12.64 29.54 2.91
C ALA A 332 -11.52 28.58 2.48
N VAL A 333 -11.49 27.33 2.96
CA VAL A 333 -10.36 26.40 2.74
C VAL A 333 -10.74 25.32 1.72
N LYS A 334 -9.82 24.98 0.81
CA LYS A 334 -9.97 23.82 -0.08
C LYS A 334 -9.91 22.55 0.76
N THR A 335 -10.84 21.61 0.56
CA THR A 335 -10.91 20.39 1.39
C THR A 335 -10.73 19.15 0.54
N VAL A 336 -9.93 18.21 1.02
CA VAL A 336 -9.71 16.89 0.43
C VAL A 336 -10.33 15.84 1.35
N ILE A 337 -11.27 15.04 0.84
CA ILE A 337 -11.76 13.85 1.55
C ILE A 337 -10.89 12.67 1.13
N PHE A 338 -10.33 11.95 2.10
CA PHE A 338 -9.54 10.74 1.86
C PHE A 338 -10.38 9.49 2.15
N CYS A 339 -10.57 8.65 1.12
CA CYS A 339 -11.27 7.37 1.20
C CYS A 339 -10.25 6.23 1.35
N ASN A 340 -10.27 5.61 2.53
CA ASN A 340 -9.28 4.62 2.96
C ASN A 340 -9.26 3.33 2.11
N PRO A 341 -8.13 2.60 2.08
CA PRO A 341 -8.07 1.23 1.57
C PRO A 341 -8.82 0.23 2.48
N ASN A 342 -8.90 -1.04 2.09
CA ASN A 342 -9.77 -2.06 2.69
C ASN A 342 -9.59 -2.26 4.20
N ALA A 343 -8.37 -2.23 4.73
CA ALA A 343 -8.09 -2.31 6.17
C ALA A 343 -7.81 -0.94 6.81
N GLY A 344 -7.99 0.15 6.08
CA GLY A 344 -7.69 1.49 6.55
C GLY A 344 -8.78 2.02 7.49
N LEU A 345 -8.50 1.94 8.80
CA LEU A 345 -9.12 2.82 9.79
C LEU A 345 -8.35 4.14 9.80
N TYR A 346 -9.03 5.29 9.87
CA TYR A 346 -8.29 6.56 9.90
C TYR A 346 -7.46 6.71 11.19
N GLU A 347 -7.82 6.01 12.26
CA GLU A 347 -7.02 5.90 13.48
C GLU A 347 -5.60 5.36 13.20
N CYS A 348 -5.43 4.57 12.14
CA CYS A 348 -4.14 4.04 11.70
C CYS A 348 -3.28 5.06 10.96
N ALA A 349 -3.75 6.29 10.72
CA ALA A 349 -3.00 7.34 10.03
C ALA A 349 -1.65 7.65 10.69
N ASN A 350 -1.48 7.41 11.99
CA ASN A 350 -0.22 7.60 12.72
C ASN A 350 0.75 6.41 12.63
N ALA A 351 0.29 5.26 12.17
CA ALA A 351 1.00 3.98 12.23
C ALA A 351 1.59 3.55 10.89
N SER A 352 1.09 4.09 9.78
CA SER A 352 1.60 3.81 8.43
C SER A 352 2.33 5.05 7.90
N PRO A 353 3.60 4.92 7.47
CA PRO A 353 4.31 5.98 6.76
C PRO A 353 3.51 6.54 5.59
N LYS A 354 2.76 5.69 4.88
CA LYS A 354 2.00 6.01 3.66
C LYS A 354 0.73 6.83 3.92
N SER A 355 -0.12 6.46 4.89
CA SER A 355 -1.35 7.23 5.15
C SER A 355 -1.09 8.52 5.92
N SER A 356 0.00 8.58 6.72
CA SER A 356 0.51 9.85 7.23
C SER A 356 1.02 10.76 6.12
N ASP A 357 1.52 10.20 5.01
CA ASP A 357 2.06 10.96 3.89
C ASP A 357 0.95 11.76 3.19
N TRP A 358 -0.23 11.16 2.91
CA TRP A 358 -1.32 11.90 2.27
C TRP A 358 -1.87 13.05 3.12
N ILE A 359 -2.03 12.84 4.43
CA ILE A 359 -2.47 13.92 5.33
C ILE A 359 -1.45 15.06 5.30
N GLN A 360 -0.15 14.74 5.45
CA GLN A 360 0.90 15.75 5.44
C GLN A 360 0.97 16.47 4.09
N PHE A 361 0.98 15.72 2.99
CA PHE A 361 0.98 16.21 1.63
C PHE A 361 -0.10 17.27 1.38
N TYR A 362 -1.37 16.95 1.66
CA TYR A 362 -2.47 17.88 1.41
C TYR A 362 -2.48 19.06 2.37
N THR A 363 -2.14 18.84 3.64
CA THR A 363 -2.10 19.92 4.63
C THR A 363 -0.98 20.92 4.36
N GLU A 364 0.19 20.46 3.91
CA GLU A 364 1.32 21.31 3.47
C GLU A 364 0.99 22.11 2.19
N MET A 365 0.11 21.58 1.32
CA MET A 365 -0.47 22.34 0.20
C MET A 365 -1.58 23.32 0.63
N GLY A 366 -1.78 23.53 1.94
CA GLY A 366 -2.80 24.45 2.45
C GLY A 366 -4.24 23.96 2.33
N CYS A 367 -4.46 22.65 2.14
CA CYS A 367 -5.79 22.04 2.13
C CYS A 367 -6.18 21.53 3.52
N GLN A 368 -7.48 21.58 3.83
CA GLN A 368 -8.07 20.79 4.90
C GLN A 368 -8.19 19.34 4.43
N VAL A 369 -7.98 18.37 5.33
CA VAL A 369 -8.15 16.94 5.03
C VAL A 369 -9.24 16.34 5.90
N ILE A 370 -10.24 15.70 5.29
CA ILE A 370 -11.25 14.91 5.99
C ILE A 370 -10.89 13.44 5.86
N VAL A 371 -10.60 12.80 7.00
CA VAL A 371 -10.47 11.35 7.09
C VAL A 371 -11.69 10.78 7.80
N TRP A 372 -12.13 9.59 7.41
CA TRP A 372 -13.38 9.01 7.90
C TRP A 372 -13.36 7.49 7.86
N ASN A 373 -14.26 6.86 8.61
CA ASN A 373 -14.36 5.41 8.71
C ASN A 373 -15.59 4.89 7.97
N TYR A 374 -15.42 3.83 7.16
CA TYR A 374 -16.53 3.09 6.55
C TYR A 374 -17.46 2.47 7.60
N ARG A 375 -18.67 2.04 7.20
CA ARG A 375 -19.61 1.42 8.15
C ARG A 375 -18.99 0.22 8.87
N GLY A 376 -19.19 0.15 10.18
CA GLY A 376 -18.64 -0.89 11.04
C GLY A 376 -17.17 -0.69 11.45
N TYR A 377 -16.47 0.28 10.86
CA TYR A 377 -15.08 0.59 11.19
C TYR A 377 -15.05 1.56 12.36
N GLY A 378 -14.17 1.30 13.33
CA GLY A 378 -14.03 2.15 14.51
C GLY A 378 -15.38 2.42 15.18
N ARG A 379 -15.80 3.69 15.15
CA ARG A 379 -17.08 4.18 15.70
C ARG A 379 -18.20 4.33 14.67
N SER A 380 -17.93 4.18 13.38
CA SER A 380 -18.94 4.21 12.34
C SER A 380 -19.88 3.02 12.47
N THR A 381 -21.19 3.28 12.50
CA THR A 381 -22.22 2.25 12.70
C THR A 381 -22.70 1.60 11.39
N GLY A 382 -23.35 0.45 11.49
CA GLY A 382 -23.92 -0.27 10.34
C GLY A 382 -22.97 -1.31 9.73
N LEU A 383 -23.41 -1.95 8.64
CA LEU A 383 -22.63 -2.93 7.90
C LEU A 383 -22.10 -2.33 6.59
N PRO A 384 -20.82 -2.55 6.24
CA PRO A 384 -20.27 -2.04 5.00
C PRO A 384 -20.72 -2.90 3.81
N SER A 385 -20.86 -2.24 2.68
CA SER A 385 -20.98 -2.81 1.35
C SER A 385 -20.55 -1.72 0.35
N PRO A 386 -20.24 -2.09 -0.90
CA PRO A 386 -19.92 -1.10 -1.93
C PRO A 386 -21.01 -0.02 -2.04
N ALA A 387 -22.28 -0.42 -2.17
CA ALA A 387 -23.40 0.50 -2.26
C ALA A 387 -23.57 1.38 -1.02
N SER A 388 -23.34 0.83 0.18
CA SER A 388 -23.56 1.58 1.42
C SER A 388 -22.48 2.63 1.69
N ASN A 389 -21.21 2.30 1.42
CA ASN A 389 -20.10 3.24 1.53
C ASN A 389 -20.15 4.29 0.42
N ASN A 390 -20.57 3.91 -0.79
CA ASN A 390 -20.79 4.85 -1.90
C ASN A 390 -21.88 5.89 -1.58
N ALA A 391 -22.95 5.47 -0.89
CA ALA A 391 -23.96 6.41 -0.42
C ALA A 391 -23.40 7.35 0.66
N ASP A 392 -22.58 6.85 1.58
CA ASP A 392 -22.07 7.65 2.70
C ASP A 392 -21.08 8.73 2.25
N ILE A 393 -20.26 8.49 1.23
CA ILE A 393 -19.37 9.54 0.69
C ILE A 393 -20.17 10.64 -0.01
N ALA A 394 -21.24 10.31 -0.73
CA ALA A 394 -22.09 11.31 -1.37
C ALA A 394 -22.74 12.23 -0.31
N GLU A 395 -23.24 11.64 0.79
CA GLU A 395 -23.79 12.37 1.94
C GLU A 395 -22.73 13.24 2.63
N LEU A 396 -21.50 12.73 2.79
CA LEU A 396 -20.40 13.50 3.38
C LEU A 396 -20.01 14.70 2.51
N VAL A 397 -19.89 14.51 1.19
CA VAL A 397 -19.57 15.60 0.27
C VAL A 397 -20.69 16.64 0.28
N GLN A 398 -21.96 16.20 0.26
CA GLN A 398 -23.11 17.09 0.36
C GLN A 398 -23.12 17.89 1.68
N PHE A 399 -22.86 17.22 2.80
CA PHE A 399 -22.75 17.88 4.11
C PHE A 399 -21.67 18.96 4.12
N LEU A 400 -20.46 18.67 3.59
CA LEU A 400 -19.38 19.65 3.52
C LEU A 400 -19.73 20.83 2.61
N ARG A 401 -20.34 20.58 1.45
CA ARG A 401 -20.71 21.62 0.49
C ARG A 401 -21.85 22.50 1.00
N GLU A 402 -22.96 21.89 1.39
CA GLU A 402 -24.21 22.59 1.67
C GLU A 402 -24.31 23.06 3.11
N THR A 403 -23.82 22.27 4.07
CA THR A 403 -23.93 22.59 5.50
C THR A 403 -22.70 23.32 6.01
N CYS A 404 -21.49 22.88 5.64
CA CYS A 404 -20.25 23.52 6.08
C CYS A 404 -19.79 24.67 5.18
N GLY A 405 -20.38 24.84 3.99
CA GLY A 405 -20.05 25.91 3.06
C GLY A 405 -18.66 25.78 2.44
N VAL A 406 -18.15 24.55 2.27
CA VAL A 406 -16.80 24.32 1.72
C VAL A 406 -16.75 24.69 0.23
N PRO A 407 -15.87 25.62 -0.18
CA PRO A 407 -15.90 26.23 -1.51
C PRO A 407 -15.31 25.34 -2.60
N ARG A 408 -14.36 24.44 -2.25
CA ARG A 408 -13.83 23.42 -3.16
C ARG A 408 -13.61 22.09 -2.44
N VAL A 409 -14.09 21.00 -3.02
CA VAL A 409 -13.96 19.65 -2.48
C VAL A 409 -13.29 18.74 -3.50
N ALA A 410 -12.20 18.11 -3.08
CA ALA A 410 -11.56 17.01 -3.77
C ALA A 410 -11.84 15.70 -3.03
N VAL A 411 -11.84 14.59 -3.76
CA VAL A 411 -11.92 13.26 -3.16
C VAL A 411 -10.76 12.43 -3.69
N HIS A 412 -9.97 11.88 -2.79
CA HIS A 412 -8.90 10.94 -3.09
C HIS A 412 -9.29 9.58 -2.52
N GLY A 413 -9.41 8.56 -3.37
CA GLY A 413 -9.59 7.18 -2.93
C GLY A 413 -8.43 6.27 -3.32
N GLU A 414 -7.95 5.49 -2.36
CA GLU A 414 -6.89 4.50 -2.53
C GLU A 414 -7.47 3.08 -2.53
N SER A 415 -7.06 2.23 -3.49
CA SER A 415 -7.50 0.82 -3.56
C SER A 415 -9.03 0.71 -3.59
N ILE A 416 -9.66 -0.07 -2.70
CA ILE A 416 -11.13 -0.11 -2.60
C ILE A 416 -11.76 1.27 -2.32
N GLY A 417 -11.00 2.20 -1.72
CA GLY A 417 -11.43 3.56 -1.49
C GLY A 417 -11.61 4.36 -2.78
N GLY A 418 -10.95 4.01 -3.88
CA GLY A 418 -11.18 4.63 -5.19
C GLY A 418 -12.57 4.36 -5.74
N MET A 419 -13.13 3.17 -5.50
CA MET A 419 -14.53 2.85 -5.81
C MET A 419 -15.48 3.78 -5.06
N VAL A 420 -15.21 4.00 -3.77
CA VAL A 420 -15.99 4.91 -2.93
C VAL A 420 -15.84 6.33 -3.46
N ALA A 421 -14.61 6.80 -3.67
CA ALA A 421 -14.32 8.15 -4.19
C ALA A 421 -15.03 8.46 -5.51
N CYS A 422 -15.06 7.51 -6.46
CA CYS A 422 -15.75 7.68 -7.75
C CYS A 422 -17.27 7.91 -7.59
N SER A 423 -17.87 7.50 -6.47
CA SER A 423 -19.30 7.65 -6.21
C SER A 423 -19.69 8.99 -5.56
N ALA A 424 -18.72 9.84 -5.22
CA ALA A 424 -18.91 11.13 -4.55
C ALA A 424 -19.79 12.15 -5.32
N ASN A 425 -20.14 11.87 -6.58
CA ASN A 425 -21.11 12.60 -7.42
C ASN A 425 -20.70 14.05 -7.80
N SER A 426 -21.57 14.73 -8.55
CA SER A 426 -21.41 15.96 -9.35
C SER A 426 -21.02 17.27 -8.63
N ILE A 427 -20.69 17.21 -7.34
CA ILE A 427 -20.31 18.39 -6.54
C ILE A 427 -18.84 18.37 -6.11
N VAL A 428 -18.06 17.40 -6.59
CA VAL A 428 -16.60 17.31 -6.42
C VAL A 428 -15.90 18.11 -7.53
N ASP A 429 -14.83 18.85 -7.22
CA ASP A 429 -14.05 19.59 -8.23
C ASP A 429 -12.84 18.80 -8.76
N LEU A 430 -12.35 17.85 -7.97
CA LEU A 430 -11.19 17.02 -8.28
C LEU A 430 -11.36 15.61 -7.71
N LEU A 431 -11.18 14.60 -8.56
CA LEU A 431 -11.19 13.20 -8.17
C LEU A 431 -9.80 12.59 -8.45
N ILE A 432 -9.20 12.00 -7.41
CA ILE A 432 -7.93 11.26 -7.51
C ILE A 432 -8.23 9.81 -7.15
N VAL A 433 -7.87 8.92 -8.06
CA VAL A 433 -8.12 7.49 -7.90
C VAL A 433 -6.78 6.76 -7.94
N ASP A 434 -6.27 6.39 -6.77
CA ASP A 434 -4.96 5.81 -6.58
C ASP A 434 -5.05 4.28 -6.50
N ARG A 435 -4.31 3.58 -7.38
CA ARG A 435 -4.15 2.11 -7.44
C ARG A 435 -5.45 1.38 -7.15
N THR A 436 -6.46 1.64 -7.98
CA THR A 436 -7.83 1.13 -7.82
C THR A 436 -8.18 0.20 -8.98
N PHE A 437 -9.13 -0.69 -8.74
CA PHE A 437 -9.64 -1.66 -9.70
C PHE A 437 -10.84 -1.14 -10.50
N ALA A 438 -11.12 -1.78 -11.64
CA ALA A 438 -12.31 -1.50 -12.45
C ALA A 438 -13.60 -2.10 -11.86
N ASN A 439 -13.50 -3.29 -11.25
CA ASN A 439 -14.55 -3.90 -10.42
C ASN A 439 -13.96 -4.99 -9.51
N LEU A 440 -14.66 -5.32 -8.40
CA LEU A 440 -14.18 -6.34 -7.45
C LEU A 440 -14.13 -7.75 -8.06
N GLY A 441 -14.97 -8.04 -9.06
CA GLY A 441 -14.94 -9.31 -9.78
C GLY A 441 -13.63 -9.50 -10.54
N ALA A 442 -13.06 -8.43 -11.11
CA ALA A 442 -11.77 -8.43 -11.77
C ALA A 442 -10.64 -8.68 -10.77
N VAL A 443 -10.66 -8.07 -9.58
CA VAL A 443 -9.68 -8.37 -8.53
C VAL A 443 -9.74 -9.84 -8.14
N ALA A 444 -10.94 -10.35 -7.82
CA ALA A 444 -11.12 -11.72 -7.35
C ALA A 444 -10.62 -12.77 -8.36
N GLN A 445 -10.88 -12.57 -9.66
CA GLN A 445 -10.52 -13.57 -10.68
C GLN A 445 -9.01 -13.62 -10.98
N TYR A 446 -8.30 -12.51 -10.81
CA TYR A 446 -6.85 -12.44 -11.01
C TYR A 446 -6.08 -12.83 -9.75
N LEU A 447 -6.61 -12.51 -8.57
CA LEU A 447 -5.98 -12.84 -7.29
C LEU A 447 -6.19 -14.32 -6.88
N VAL A 448 -7.34 -14.90 -7.24
CA VAL A 448 -7.72 -16.26 -6.77
C VAL A 448 -8.05 -17.21 -7.92
N GLY A 449 -8.73 -16.74 -8.97
CA GLY A 449 -9.02 -17.57 -10.16
C GLY A 449 -10.37 -17.28 -10.83
N GLY A 450 -10.51 -17.63 -12.11
CA GLY A 450 -11.63 -17.22 -12.99
C GLY A 450 -13.05 -17.41 -12.41
N TRP A 451 -13.28 -18.51 -11.68
CA TRP A 451 -14.60 -18.84 -11.12
C TRP A 451 -15.05 -17.90 -9.99
N THR A 452 -14.12 -17.25 -9.30
CA THR A 452 -14.42 -16.45 -8.08
C THR A 452 -15.23 -15.21 -8.39
N ARG A 453 -15.14 -14.65 -9.61
CA ARG A 453 -16.01 -13.56 -10.08
C ARG A 453 -17.48 -13.94 -9.98
N GLY A 454 -17.84 -15.10 -10.54
CA GLY A 454 -19.21 -15.61 -10.55
C GLY A 454 -19.69 -15.92 -9.14
N ALA A 455 -18.84 -16.55 -8.33
CA ALA A 455 -19.12 -16.84 -6.93
C ALA A 455 -19.35 -15.55 -6.11
N LEU A 456 -18.47 -14.55 -6.24
CA LEU A 456 -18.60 -13.27 -5.55
C LEU A 456 -19.93 -12.60 -5.90
N ARG A 457 -20.28 -12.54 -7.19
CA ARG A 457 -21.54 -11.95 -7.65
C ARG A 457 -22.76 -12.72 -7.12
N LEU A 458 -22.73 -14.05 -7.15
CA LEU A 458 -23.81 -14.90 -6.65
C LEU A 458 -24.05 -14.71 -5.16
N VAL A 459 -22.96 -14.61 -4.39
CA VAL A 459 -22.98 -14.57 -2.93
C VAL A 459 -23.32 -13.19 -2.38
N THR A 460 -22.78 -12.13 -3.00
CA THR A 460 -22.89 -10.77 -2.46
C THR A 460 -23.92 -9.92 -3.17
N CYS A 461 -24.25 -10.25 -4.43
CA CYS A 461 -25.02 -9.39 -5.34
C CYS A 461 -24.43 -7.98 -5.48
N TRP A 462 -23.15 -7.77 -5.14
CA TRP A 462 -22.53 -6.46 -5.24
C TRP A 462 -22.32 -6.07 -6.69
N ASP A 463 -22.67 -4.82 -6.99
CA ASP A 463 -22.32 -4.15 -8.23
C ASP A 463 -21.21 -3.13 -7.94
N THR A 464 -20.11 -3.26 -8.68
CA THR A 464 -18.87 -2.49 -8.45
C THR A 464 -18.31 -1.97 -9.76
N ASP A 465 -19.16 -1.48 -10.65
CA ASP A 465 -18.74 -0.85 -11.91
C ASP A 465 -18.08 0.53 -11.65
N VAL A 466 -16.81 0.50 -11.23
CA VAL A 466 -16.00 1.70 -10.96
C VAL A 466 -15.77 2.49 -12.24
N VAL A 467 -15.71 1.81 -13.39
CA VAL A 467 -15.56 2.45 -14.71
C VAL A 467 -16.70 3.42 -14.98
N GLN A 468 -17.97 3.01 -14.79
CA GLN A 468 -19.09 3.94 -14.99
C GLN A 468 -19.13 5.04 -13.92
N LEU A 469 -18.85 4.71 -12.65
CA LEU A 469 -18.78 5.73 -11.59
C LEU A 469 -17.76 6.83 -11.94
N TYR A 470 -16.57 6.44 -12.38
CA TYR A 470 -15.50 7.35 -12.80
C TYR A 470 -15.88 8.19 -14.02
N LEU A 471 -16.43 7.55 -15.07
CA LEU A 471 -16.81 8.25 -16.29
C LEU A 471 -17.96 9.24 -16.09
N ASN A 472 -18.84 8.96 -15.12
CA ASN A 472 -19.98 9.82 -14.79
C ASN A 472 -19.62 10.98 -13.86
N CYS A 473 -18.42 10.97 -13.24
CA CYS A 473 -17.96 12.07 -12.40
C CYS A 473 -17.55 13.29 -13.27
N PRO A 474 -18.24 14.44 -13.17
CA PRO A 474 -18.07 15.58 -14.06
C PRO A 474 -17.06 16.60 -13.52
N CYS A 475 -15.88 16.13 -13.11
CA CYS A 475 -14.84 16.97 -12.51
C CYS A 475 -13.48 16.78 -13.18
N TYR A 476 -12.44 17.49 -12.70
CA TYR A 476 -11.08 17.16 -13.08
C TYR A 476 -10.70 15.82 -12.44
N LYS A 477 -10.09 14.90 -13.19
CA LYS A 477 -9.82 13.55 -12.70
C LYS A 477 -8.39 13.13 -12.95
N VAL A 478 -7.86 12.33 -12.04
CA VAL A 478 -6.54 11.70 -12.15
C VAL A 478 -6.69 10.24 -11.76
N VAL A 479 -6.17 9.34 -12.61
CA VAL A 479 -5.96 7.93 -12.26
C VAL A 479 -4.48 7.76 -11.99
N CYS A 480 -4.12 7.27 -10.81
CA CYS A 480 -2.77 6.79 -10.54
C CYS A 480 -2.78 5.26 -10.59
N SER A 481 -1.94 4.67 -11.43
CA SER A 481 -2.00 3.22 -11.70
C SER A 481 -0.61 2.64 -11.75
N ASP A 482 -0.40 1.59 -10.96
CA ASP A 482 0.79 0.77 -11.03
C ASP A 482 0.51 -0.46 -11.90
N VAL A 483 1.40 -0.76 -12.85
CA VAL A 483 1.27 -1.92 -13.76
C VAL A 483 1.83 -3.20 -13.15
N SER A 484 2.65 -3.06 -12.13
CA SER A 484 3.30 -4.11 -11.34
C SER A 484 2.67 -4.25 -9.95
N ASP A 485 1.45 -3.73 -9.77
CA ASP A 485 0.70 -3.83 -8.52
C ASP A 485 0.46 -5.30 -8.14
N GLU A 486 0.90 -5.68 -6.93
CA GLU A 486 0.84 -7.05 -6.44
C GLU A 486 -0.58 -7.50 -6.01
N ILE A 487 -1.50 -6.55 -5.84
CA ILE A 487 -2.88 -6.80 -5.39
C ILE A 487 -3.87 -6.65 -6.54
N ILE A 488 -3.70 -5.61 -7.36
CA ILE A 488 -4.59 -5.26 -8.46
C ILE A 488 -3.82 -5.42 -9.77
N ALA A 489 -3.84 -6.64 -10.31
CA ALA A 489 -3.25 -6.91 -11.62
C ALA A 489 -3.69 -5.89 -12.68
N ASP A 490 -2.76 -5.42 -13.52
CA ASP A 490 -3.02 -4.39 -14.53
C ASP A 490 -4.29 -4.64 -15.38
N PRO A 491 -4.61 -5.88 -15.83
CA PRO A 491 -5.86 -6.16 -16.54
C PRO A 491 -7.16 -5.90 -15.76
N GLY A 492 -7.09 -5.91 -14.43
CA GLY A 492 -8.20 -5.59 -13.52
C GLY A 492 -8.18 -4.15 -12.99
N SER A 493 -7.15 -3.36 -13.29
CA SER A 493 -7.02 -1.97 -12.85
C SER A 493 -8.10 -1.06 -13.46
N LEU A 494 -8.38 0.07 -12.82
CA LEU A 494 -9.29 1.09 -13.37
C LEU A 494 -8.75 1.67 -14.69
N LYS A 495 -7.43 1.88 -14.80
CA LYS A 495 -6.76 2.35 -16.01
C LYS A 495 -7.13 1.46 -17.20
N THR A 496 -6.94 0.16 -17.06
CA THR A 496 -7.25 -0.80 -18.12
C THR A 496 -8.74 -0.97 -18.31
N GLY A 497 -9.53 -0.96 -17.24
CA GLY A 497 -10.99 -1.08 -17.35
C GLY A 497 -11.63 0.06 -18.16
N LEU A 498 -11.17 1.29 -17.96
CA LEU A 498 -11.57 2.45 -18.77
C LEU A 498 -11.21 2.23 -20.24
N ALA A 499 -9.98 1.78 -20.49
CA ALA A 499 -9.47 1.56 -21.84
C ALA A 499 -10.22 0.43 -22.58
N ALA A 500 -10.37 -0.73 -21.96
CA ALA A 500 -11.08 -1.88 -22.51
C ALA A 500 -12.57 -1.59 -22.74
N TYR A 501 -13.22 -0.85 -21.84
CA TYR A 501 -14.61 -0.44 -22.05
C TYR A 501 -14.75 0.48 -23.26
N LEU A 502 -13.86 1.46 -23.41
CA LEU A 502 -13.96 2.44 -24.49
C LEU A 502 -13.59 1.86 -25.85
N GLU A 503 -12.55 1.01 -25.90
CA GLU A 503 -12.05 0.41 -27.14
C GLU A 503 -12.83 -0.84 -27.54
N LEU A 504 -13.04 -1.78 -26.60
CA LEU A 504 -13.66 -3.09 -26.88
C LEU A 504 -15.13 -3.18 -26.46
N GLY A 505 -15.64 -2.23 -25.67
CA GLY A 505 -16.99 -2.31 -25.11
C GLY A 505 -17.09 -3.27 -23.92
N ASP A 506 -15.96 -3.76 -23.41
CA ASP A 506 -15.91 -4.75 -22.33
C ASP A 506 -16.11 -4.07 -20.97
N ARG A 507 -17.34 -4.18 -20.46
CA ARG A 507 -17.67 -3.75 -19.09
C ARG A 507 -17.40 -4.81 -18.05
N ALA A 508 -17.41 -6.07 -18.46
CA ALA A 508 -17.32 -7.15 -17.52
C ALA A 508 -15.88 -7.29 -17.04
N LEU A 509 -14.89 -7.19 -17.94
CA LEU A 509 -13.51 -7.57 -17.68
C LEU A 509 -13.45 -8.99 -17.14
N ILE A 510 -14.13 -9.91 -17.82
CA ILE A 510 -13.94 -11.34 -17.56
C ILE A 510 -12.52 -11.66 -18.00
N ARG A 511 -11.77 -12.40 -17.17
CA ARG A 511 -10.39 -12.79 -17.50
C ARG A 511 -10.40 -13.45 -18.89
N PRO A 512 -9.73 -12.86 -19.89
CA PRO A 512 -9.85 -13.33 -21.24
C PRO A 512 -8.98 -14.58 -21.40
N GLU A 513 -9.55 -15.63 -22.00
CA GLU A 513 -8.86 -16.88 -22.29
C GLU A 513 -8.42 -16.92 -23.75
N LEU A 514 -7.31 -17.59 -24.01
CA LEU A 514 -6.89 -17.87 -25.37
C LEU A 514 -7.84 -18.91 -25.99
N PRO A 515 -8.25 -18.74 -27.27
CA PRO A 515 -8.93 -19.81 -27.98
C PRO A 515 -8.08 -21.08 -27.98
N LEU A 516 -8.73 -22.25 -27.98
CA LEU A 516 -8.09 -23.55 -27.80
C LEU A 516 -6.87 -23.77 -28.72
N GLU A 517 -6.99 -23.39 -30.00
CA GLU A 517 -5.91 -23.50 -30.99
C GLU A 517 -4.67 -22.67 -30.61
N TYR A 518 -4.85 -21.46 -30.09
CA TYR A 518 -3.75 -20.61 -29.60
C TYR A 518 -3.17 -21.16 -28.32
N GLY A 519 -4.01 -21.64 -27.40
CA GLY A 519 -3.56 -22.26 -26.15
C GLY A 519 -2.73 -23.53 -26.39
N LEU A 520 -3.15 -24.38 -27.34
CA LEU A 520 -2.42 -25.58 -27.73
C LEU A 520 -1.05 -25.24 -28.34
N ALA A 521 -1.01 -24.29 -29.28
CA ALA A 521 0.25 -23.81 -29.85
C ALA A 521 1.17 -23.21 -28.77
N GLU A 522 0.59 -22.47 -27.82
CA GLU A 522 1.36 -21.87 -26.73
C GLU A 522 2.02 -22.93 -25.84
N VAL A 523 1.26 -23.95 -25.43
CA VAL A 523 1.74 -25.08 -24.60
C VAL A 523 2.75 -25.94 -25.35
N ALA A 524 2.48 -26.23 -26.63
CA ALA A 524 3.38 -27.00 -27.49
C ALA A 524 4.67 -26.23 -27.85
N LYS A 525 4.73 -24.92 -27.56
CA LYS A 525 5.80 -24.01 -28.01
C LYS A 525 5.97 -24.06 -29.53
N GLU A 526 4.85 -24.02 -30.23
CA GLU A 526 4.76 -23.99 -31.68
C GLU A 526 4.35 -22.60 -32.19
N ALA A 527 4.45 -22.41 -33.50
CA ALA A 527 3.97 -21.22 -34.17
C ALA A 527 2.46 -21.03 -33.96
N PRO A 528 1.98 -19.78 -33.84
CA PRO A 528 0.55 -19.53 -33.71
C PRO A 528 -0.21 -20.01 -34.95
N PRO A 529 -1.51 -20.37 -34.80
CA PRO A 529 -2.35 -20.72 -35.95
C PRO A 529 -2.45 -19.54 -36.91
N SER A 530 -2.77 -19.81 -38.18
CA SER A 530 -2.90 -18.78 -39.21
C SER A 530 -3.86 -17.66 -38.76
N PRO A 531 -3.59 -16.39 -39.14
CA PRO A 531 -4.44 -15.28 -38.75
C PRO A 531 -5.89 -15.54 -39.19
N PRO A 532 -6.88 -15.19 -38.37
CA PRO A 532 -8.27 -15.40 -38.75
C PRO A 532 -8.57 -14.65 -40.06
N HIS A 533 -9.20 -15.34 -41.02
CA HIS A 533 -9.54 -14.84 -42.37
C HIS A 533 -10.39 -13.53 -42.41
N ALA A 534 -10.75 -12.96 -41.26
CA ALA A 534 -11.53 -11.73 -41.10
C ALA A 534 -10.74 -10.51 -40.56
N ALA A 535 -9.43 -10.62 -40.30
CA ALA A 535 -8.62 -9.54 -39.73
C ALA A 535 -7.91 -8.69 -40.78
N ALA A 536 -8.60 -8.28 -41.86
CA ALA A 536 -8.05 -7.25 -42.72
C ALA A 536 -8.00 -5.93 -41.91
N LEU A 537 -6.81 -5.52 -41.48
CA LEU A 537 -6.54 -4.20 -40.89
C LEU A 537 -6.60 -3.08 -41.94
N THR A 538 -6.98 -3.41 -43.17
CA THR A 538 -7.12 -2.49 -44.30
C THR A 538 -8.51 -2.64 -44.95
N PRO A 539 -9.34 -1.57 -44.96
CA PRO A 539 -9.13 -0.29 -44.29
C PRO A 539 -9.16 -0.44 -42.76
N PRO A 540 -8.44 0.41 -42.00
CA PRO A 540 -8.31 0.27 -40.55
C PRO A 540 -9.67 0.33 -39.87
N PRO A 541 -10.07 -0.72 -39.13
CA PRO A 541 -11.32 -0.67 -38.37
C PRO A 541 -11.23 0.42 -37.30
N ARG A 542 -12.35 1.08 -37.03
CA ARG A 542 -12.45 2.18 -36.03
C ARG A 542 -12.07 1.72 -34.61
N ARG A 543 -12.28 0.44 -34.30
CA ARG A 543 -11.89 -0.22 -33.06
C ARG A 543 -11.04 -1.43 -33.41
N VAL A 544 -10.04 -1.74 -32.60
CA VAL A 544 -9.22 -2.93 -32.79
C VAL A 544 -10.07 -4.21 -32.57
N PRO A 545 -10.07 -5.17 -33.51
CA PRO A 545 -10.75 -6.45 -33.30
C PRO A 545 -10.03 -7.27 -32.23
N GLU A 546 -10.76 -7.86 -31.28
CA GLU A 546 -10.16 -8.68 -30.21
C GLU A 546 -9.39 -9.90 -30.75
N ALA A 547 -9.85 -10.48 -31.86
CA ALA A 547 -9.14 -11.54 -32.57
C ALA A 547 -7.75 -11.11 -33.08
N ALA A 548 -7.59 -9.84 -33.47
CA ALA A 548 -6.29 -9.31 -33.88
C ALA A 548 -5.35 -9.14 -32.68
N ILE A 549 -5.88 -8.75 -31.51
CA ILE A 549 -5.09 -8.67 -30.26
C ILE A 549 -4.62 -10.07 -29.83
N ILE A 550 -5.49 -11.08 -29.91
CA ILE A 550 -5.15 -12.48 -29.60
C ILE A 550 -4.00 -12.95 -30.49
N HIS A 551 -4.14 -12.78 -31.81
CA HIS A 551 -3.11 -13.20 -32.75
C HIS A 551 -1.81 -12.40 -32.55
N PHE A 552 -1.90 -11.09 -32.33
CA PHE A 552 -0.75 -10.24 -32.01
C PHE A 552 0.01 -10.73 -30.77
N SER A 553 -0.70 -11.01 -29.68
CA SER A 553 -0.10 -11.55 -28.45
C SER A 553 0.62 -12.87 -28.70
N ALA A 554 0.02 -13.76 -29.48
CA ALA A 554 0.62 -15.06 -29.80
C ALA A 554 1.87 -14.92 -30.68
N CYS A 555 1.84 -14.05 -31.70
CA CYS A 555 3.00 -13.74 -32.52
C CYS A 555 4.15 -13.15 -31.71
N LEU A 556 3.88 -12.20 -30.81
CA LEU A 556 4.90 -11.61 -29.93
C LEU A 556 5.56 -12.66 -29.04
N ARG A 557 4.76 -13.52 -28.38
CA ARG A 557 5.28 -14.59 -27.52
C ARG A 557 6.09 -15.62 -28.33
N TRP A 558 5.69 -15.89 -29.57
CA TRP A 558 6.43 -16.76 -30.48
C TRP A 558 7.80 -16.16 -30.85
N ILE A 559 7.84 -14.89 -31.27
CA ILE A 559 9.08 -14.17 -31.60
C ILE A 559 10.02 -14.14 -30.39
N ALA A 560 9.51 -13.83 -29.19
CA ALA A 560 10.29 -13.82 -27.95
C ALA A 560 10.94 -15.19 -27.67
N ARG A 561 10.18 -16.28 -27.83
CA ARG A 561 10.70 -17.65 -27.65
C ARG A 561 11.78 -18.00 -28.67
N ARG A 562 11.60 -17.59 -29.93
CA ARG A 562 12.61 -17.81 -30.97
C ARG A 562 13.89 -17.02 -30.71
N SER A 563 13.76 -15.77 -30.28
CA SER A 563 14.90 -14.95 -29.82
C SER A 563 15.67 -15.66 -28.70
N LYS A 564 14.96 -16.16 -27.67
CA LYS A 564 15.57 -16.92 -26.57
C LYS A 564 16.22 -18.23 -27.01
N ALA A 565 15.59 -18.98 -27.90
CA ALA A 565 16.16 -20.21 -28.45
C ALA A 565 17.44 -19.94 -29.23
N SER A 566 17.47 -18.85 -30.00
CA SER A 566 18.68 -18.37 -30.70
C SER A 566 19.79 -17.98 -29.70
N LYS A 567 19.48 -17.22 -28.64
CA LYS A 567 20.47 -16.87 -27.59
C LYS A 567 21.06 -18.11 -26.92
N ARG A 568 20.22 -19.07 -26.53
CA ARG A 568 20.68 -20.34 -25.94
C ARG A 568 21.53 -21.18 -26.90
N ALA A 569 21.18 -21.19 -28.19
CA ALA A 569 21.98 -21.90 -29.20
C ALA A 569 23.36 -21.27 -29.35
N TRP A 570 23.45 -19.93 -29.31
CA TRP A 570 24.71 -19.20 -29.29
C TRP A 570 25.54 -19.52 -28.03
N ASP A 571 24.96 -19.37 -26.83
CA ASP A 571 25.66 -19.64 -25.56
C ASP A 571 26.22 -21.07 -25.53
N ASN A 572 25.43 -22.05 -26.01
CA ASN A 572 25.87 -23.44 -26.11
C ASN A 572 26.98 -23.65 -27.16
N TRP A 573 26.93 -22.92 -28.29
CA TRP A 573 27.97 -22.97 -29.31
C TRP A 573 29.27 -22.31 -28.84
N GLU A 574 29.19 -21.19 -28.13
CA GLU A 574 30.34 -20.48 -27.55
C GLU A 574 31.03 -21.34 -26.48
N VAL A 575 30.26 -21.95 -25.56
CA VAL A 575 30.79 -22.91 -24.58
C VAL A 575 31.38 -24.15 -25.26
N ALA A 576 30.77 -24.63 -26.34
CA ALA A 576 31.34 -25.74 -27.12
C ALA A 576 32.66 -25.34 -27.81
N GLY A 577 32.73 -24.12 -28.35
CA GLY A 577 33.92 -23.55 -28.98
C GLY A 577 35.05 -23.32 -27.98
N GLU A 578 34.76 -22.77 -26.79
CA GLU A 578 35.75 -22.62 -25.71
C GLU A 578 36.27 -23.98 -25.22
N ASN A 579 35.40 -24.99 -25.09
CA ASN A 579 35.80 -26.34 -24.72
C ASN A 579 36.64 -27.01 -25.83
N GLU A 580 36.34 -26.77 -27.10
CA GLU A 580 37.11 -27.27 -28.24
C GLU A 580 38.47 -26.58 -28.33
N GLN A 581 38.54 -25.28 -28.05
CA GLN A 581 39.76 -24.49 -28.01
C GLN A 581 40.63 -24.85 -26.79
N ALA A 582 40.03 -25.14 -25.63
CA ALA A 582 40.70 -25.71 -24.47
C ALA A 582 41.25 -27.11 -24.75
N ALA A 583 40.49 -27.96 -25.46
CA ALA A 583 40.93 -29.30 -25.88
C ALA A 583 42.07 -29.25 -26.92
N LEU A 584 42.05 -28.28 -27.85
CA LEU A 584 43.14 -28.02 -28.79
C LEU A 584 44.40 -27.50 -28.08
N THR A 585 44.24 -26.63 -27.08
CA THR A 585 45.33 -26.09 -26.26
C THR A 585 45.98 -27.17 -25.39
N GLN A 586 45.17 -28.09 -24.83
CA GLN A 586 45.67 -29.28 -24.13
C GLN A 586 46.42 -30.25 -25.07
N ARG A 587 45.99 -30.40 -26.32
CA ARG A 587 46.70 -31.19 -27.35
C ARG A 587 48.02 -30.57 -27.78
N TYR A 588 48.12 -29.24 -27.82
CA TYR A 588 49.35 -28.52 -28.18
C TYR A 588 50.35 -28.39 -27.02
N LEU A 589 49.87 -28.36 -25.77
CA LEU A 589 50.72 -28.28 -24.57
C LEU A 589 51.02 -29.65 -23.93
N GLY A 590 50.44 -30.74 -24.44
CA GLY A 590 50.62 -32.13 -23.96
C GLY A 590 52.00 -32.76 -24.21
N GLY A 591 53.05 -31.95 -24.37
CA GLY A 591 54.44 -32.36 -24.59
C GLY A 591 55.37 -32.23 -23.38
N LEU A 592 54.87 -31.95 -22.17
CA LEU A 592 55.70 -31.87 -20.96
C LEU A 592 55.02 -32.58 -19.77
N PRO A 593 55.72 -33.50 -19.07
CA PRO A 593 55.18 -34.12 -17.87
C PRO A 593 55.35 -33.14 -16.70
N SER A 594 54.24 -32.75 -16.06
CA SER A 594 54.30 -32.09 -14.75
C SER A 594 53.51 -32.86 -13.72
N ALA A 595 54.25 -33.18 -12.67
CA ALA A 595 53.96 -33.84 -11.42
C ALA A 595 52.58 -33.54 -10.80
N ALA A 596 52.07 -34.62 -10.19
CA ALA A 596 50.97 -34.66 -9.25
C ALA A 596 51.15 -33.75 -8.03
N THR A 597 50.09 -33.02 -7.70
CA THR A 597 49.51 -32.77 -6.36
C THR A 597 48.04 -32.40 -6.64
N GLY A 598 46.97 -32.93 -6.04
CA GLY A 598 46.77 -33.66 -4.81
C GLY A 598 45.74 -32.89 -3.96
N ARG A 599 44.45 -33.22 -4.12
CA ARG A 599 43.38 -33.31 -3.07
C ARG A 599 41.97 -32.95 -3.57
N ASP A 600 41.18 -34.01 -3.75
CA ASP A 600 39.90 -34.29 -3.09
C ASP A 600 38.94 -33.14 -2.75
N GLY A 601 37.74 -33.25 -3.34
CA GLY A 601 36.52 -32.56 -2.91
C GLY A 601 35.31 -33.19 -3.60
N ALA A 602 34.90 -34.36 -3.12
CA ALA A 602 33.76 -35.12 -3.62
C ALA A 602 32.44 -34.34 -3.45
N ALA A 603 31.74 -34.07 -4.55
CA ALA A 603 30.34 -33.65 -4.53
C ALA A 603 29.46 -34.89 -4.65
N GLY A 604 28.77 -35.22 -3.55
CA GLY A 604 27.70 -36.20 -3.53
C GLY A 604 26.50 -35.67 -4.33
N ALA A 605 26.08 -36.45 -5.32
CA ALA A 605 24.77 -36.31 -5.93
C ALA A 605 23.74 -36.92 -4.97
N GLU A 606 22.79 -36.11 -4.50
CA GLU A 606 21.53 -36.60 -3.94
C GLU A 606 20.37 -36.30 -4.91
N PRO A 607 19.44 -37.24 -5.09
CA PRO A 607 18.38 -37.15 -6.09
C PRO A 607 17.24 -36.24 -5.61
N LYS A 608 16.84 -35.27 -6.44
CA LYS A 608 15.60 -34.49 -6.24
C LYS A 608 14.41 -35.44 -6.33
N ALA A 609 13.70 -35.56 -5.20
CA ALA A 609 12.37 -36.16 -5.13
C ALA A 609 11.35 -35.26 -5.83
N ALA A 610 10.36 -35.92 -6.42
CA ALA A 610 9.32 -35.35 -7.27
C ALA A 610 8.24 -34.60 -6.47
N ASP A 611 7.71 -33.57 -7.15
CA ASP A 611 6.33 -33.05 -7.12
C ASP A 611 5.76 -32.52 -5.81
N GLN A 612 5.92 -31.20 -5.62
CA GLN A 612 4.95 -30.31 -5.00
C GLN A 612 4.93 -29.01 -5.84
N GLU A 613 3.85 -28.81 -6.61
CA GLU A 613 3.48 -27.51 -7.18
C GLU A 613 2.99 -26.64 -6.01
N ASP A 614 3.89 -25.83 -5.45
CA ASP A 614 3.53 -24.72 -4.57
C ASP A 614 3.81 -23.41 -5.32
N ASP A 615 2.82 -22.52 -5.31
CA ASP A 615 2.86 -21.16 -5.88
C ASP A 615 4.12 -20.41 -5.42
N GLU A 616 5.08 -20.21 -6.32
CA GLU A 616 6.24 -19.36 -6.10
C GLU A 616 5.83 -17.89 -6.30
N ASP A 617 6.10 -17.07 -5.29
CA ASP A 617 6.22 -15.62 -5.45
C ASP A 617 7.13 -15.35 -6.66
N VAL A 618 6.53 -14.84 -7.73
CA VAL A 618 7.20 -14.61 -9.00
C VAL A 618 8.21 -13.48 -8.81
N ASP A 619 9.47 -13.83 -8.65
CA ASP A 619 10.57 -12.86 -8.68
C ASP A 619 10.59 -12.18 -10.07
N HIS A 620 10.14 -10.92 -10.12
CA HIS A 620 9.99 -10.14 -11.34
C HIS A 620 11.31 -10.01 -12.11
N ASP A 621 12.44 -10.04 -11.40
CA ASP A 621 13.78 -9.98 -12.01
C ASP A 621 14.12 -11.31 -12.70
N GLN A 622 13.69 -12.44 -12.14
CA GLN A 622 13.80 -13.76 -12.78
C GLN A 622 12.94 -13.86 -14.04
N VAL A 623 11.72 -13.33 -14.04
CA VAL A 623 10.84 -13.32 -15.22
C VAL A 623 11.37 -12.36 -16.29
N ALA A 624 11.87 -11.19 -15.92
CA ALA A 624 12.50 -10.27 -16.86
C ALA A 624 13.71 -10.91 -17.55
N ALA A 625 14.60 -11.56 -16.79
CA ALA A 625 15.71 -12.33 -17.31
C ALA A 625 15.25 -13.51 -18.19
N GLU A 626 14.16 -14.19 -17.79
CA GLU A 626 13.60 -15.32 -18.52
C GLU A 626 13.10 -14.93 -19.93
N TRP A 627 12.61 -13.71 -20.10
CA TRP A 627 12.07 -13.18 -21.36
C TRP A 627 13.04 -12.28 -22.13
N GLY A 628 14.30 -12.17 -21.67
CA GLY A 628 15.32 -11.35 -22.32
C GLY A 628 15.05 -9.85 -22.23
N LEU A 629 14.45 -9.41 -21.12
CA LEU A 629 14.12 -8.01 -20.81
C LEU A 629 15.23 -7.31 -20.00
N ASP A 630 16.29 -8.03 -19.62
CA ASP A 630 17.51 -7.44 -19.05
C ASP A 630 18.45 -6.96 -20.17
N PHE A 631 18.46 -5.64 -20.37
CA PHE A 631 19.30 -4.98 -21.37
C PHE A 631 20.67 -4.53 -20.81
N SER A 632 20.94 -4.77 -19.51
CA SER A 632 22.16 -4.30 -18.84
C SER A 632 23.40 -5.16 -19.13
N SER A 633 23.22 -6.39 -19.63
CA SER A 633 24.29 -7.29 -20.04
C SER A 633 24.74 -7.02 -21.49
N ALA A 634 25.37 -5.87 -21.69
CA ALA A 634 26.05 -5.54 -22.94
C ALA A 634 27.29 -6.44 -23.12
N HIS A 635 27.11 -7.62 -23.71
CA HIS A 635 28.20 -8.34 -24.36
C HIS A 635 28.40 -7.75 -25.77
N ASN A 636 29.66 -7.53 -26.17
CA ASN A 636 30.10 -6.97 -27.47
C ASN A 636 29.79 -7.89 -28.69
N VAL A 637 28.76 -8.71 -28.62
CA VAL A 637 28.40 -9.69 -29.65
C VAL A 637 27.25 -9.14 -30.51
N PRO A 638 27.34 -9.21 -31.85
CA PRO A 638 26.23 -8.82 -32.72
C PRO A 638 25.02 -9.71 -32.46
N LEU A 639 23.86 -9.09 -32.19
CA LEU A 639 22.61 -9.82 -32.02
C LEU A 639 22.18 -10.49 -33.32
N GLU A 640 21.68 -11.72 -33.25
CA GLU A 640 21.01 -12.38 -34.39
C GLU A 640 19.78 -11.57 -34.83
N PRO A 641 19.36 -11.60 -36.11
CA PRO A 641 18.24 -10.79 -36.60
C PRO A 641 16.95 -10.95 -35.78
N VAL A 642 16.64 -12.16 -35.30
CA VAL A 642 15.43 -12.42 -34.48
C VAL A 642 15.56 -11.85 -33.06
N GLN A 643 16.78 -11.75 -32.54
CA GLN A 643 17.07 -11.12 -31.26
C GLN A 643 16.95 -9.60 -31.37
N GLN A 644 17.46 -9.00 -32.46
CA GLN A 644 17.27 -7.58 -32.77
C GLN A 644 15.79 -7.24 -32.90
N LEU A 645 15.03 -8.07 -33.63
CA LEU A 645 13.57 -7.90 -33.76
C LEU A 645 12.89 -7.92 -32.39
N TRP A 646 13.19 -8.91 -31.55
CA TRP A 646 12.60 -8.98 -30.20
C TRP A 646 13.00 -7.79 -29.33
N GLN A 647 14.25 -7.34 -29.37
CA GLN A 647 14.69 -6.17 -28.60
C GLN A 647 13.90 -4.90 -28.98
N LEU A 648 13.71 -4.67 -30.28
CA LEU A 648 12.88 -3.56 -30.76
C LEU A 648 11.44 -3.66 -30.28
N LEU A 649 10.84 -4.86 -30.37
CA LEU A 649 9.45 -5.10 -29.94
C LEU A 649 9.29 -5.00 -28.42
N ALA A 650 10.26 -5.48 -27.65
CA ALA A 650 10.21 -5.49 -26.20
C ALA A 650 10.26 -4.06 -25.63
N GLY A 651 11.01 -3.17 -26.27
CA GLY A 651 11.19 -1.77 -25.87
C GLY A 651 10.03 -0.82 -26.22
N VAL A 652 8.98 -1.28 -26.92
CA VAL A 652 7.91 -0.38 -27.38
C VAL A 652 7.13 0.18 -26.19
N ASN A 653 7.10 1.51 -26.07
CA ASN A 653 6.39 2.20 -25.01
C ASN A 653 4.86 2.15 -25.23
N GLY A 654 4.11 1.68 -24.22
CA GLY A 654 2.64 1.71 -24.23
C GLY A 654 2.04 3.05 -23.83
N TYR A 655 2.88 3.99 -23.39
CA TYR A 655 2.49 5.25 -22.73
C TYR A 655 1.59 5.02 -21.50
N CYS A 656 1.62 3.85 -20.90
CA CYS A 656 0.72 3.47 -19.82
C CYS A 656 1.46 2.88 -18.62
N GLY A 657 2.73 3.26 -18.45
CA GLY A 657 3.63 2.72 -17.43
C GLY A 657 4.19 1.33 -17.75
N GLN A 658 4.01 0.80 -18.96
CA GLN A 658 4.48 -0.55 -19.30
C GLN A 658 4.98 -0.65 -20.74
N LEU A 659 6.10 -1.37 -20.92
CA LEU A 659 6.62 -1.74 -22.23
C LEU A 659 5.94 -2.99 -22.78
N LEU A 660 5.88 -3.10 -24.12
CA LEU A 660 5.26 -4.23 -24.79
C LEU A 660 5.92 -5.56 -24.42
N GLY A 661 7.24 -5.58 -24.16
CA GLY A 661 7.96 -6.77 -23.72
C GLY A 661 7.45 -7.32 -22.39
N HIS A 662 7.27 -6.45 -21.39
CA HIS A 662 6.72 -6.80 -20.08
C HIS A 662 5.29 -7.31 -20.18
N ALA A 663 4.44 -6.65 -20.98
CA ALA A 663 3.07 -7.09 -21.23
C ALA A 663 3.05 -8.47 -21.93
N THR A 664 3.96 -8.68 -22.88
CA THR A 664 4.10 -9.96 -23.61
C THR A 664 4.52 -11.08 -22.69
N ALA A 665 5.47 -10.85 -21.78
CA ALA A 665 5.94 -11.84 -20.81
C ALA A 665 4.80 -12.32 -19.90
N ALA A 666 4.00 -11.39 -19.38
CA ALA A 666 2.85 -11.68 -18.51
C ALA A 666 1.68 -12.37 -19.24
N GLY A 667 1.59 -12.23 -20.57
CA GLY A 667 0.69 -13.00 -21.43
C GLY A 667 -0.49 -12.22 -21.99
N TYR A 668 -1.40 -12.93 -22.66
CA TYR A 668 -2.48 -12.32 -23.45
C TYR A 668 -3.31 -11.25 -22.71
N PRO A 669 -3.76 -11.46 -21.46
CA PRO A 669 -4.50 -10.41 -20.76
C PRO A 669 -3.74 -9.10 -20.60
N TRP A 670 -2.41 -9.15 -20.43
CA TRP A 670 -1.56 -7.96 -20.33
C TRP A 670 -1.30 -7.32 -21.68
N VAL A 671 -1.05 -8.09 -22.75
CA VAL A 671 -0.95 -7.54 -24.12
C VAL A 671 -2.26 -6.84 -24.51
N ARG A 672 -3.41 -7.42 -24.17
CA ARG A 672 -4.72 -6.79 -24.37
C ARG A 672 -4.84 -5.47 -23.61
N SER A 673 -4.37 -5.45 -22.36
CA SER A 673 -4.39 -4.26 -21.49
C SER A 673 -3.49 -3.16 -22.04
N TRP A 674 -2.30 -3.53 -22.53
CA TRP A 674 -1.34 -2.66 -23.18
C TRP A 674 -1.92 -2.02 -24.46
N VAL A 675 -2.49 -2.85 -25.36
CA VAL A 675 -3.08 -2.36 -26.62
C VAL A 675 -4.25 -1.41 -26.35
N CYS A 676 -5.16 -1.79 -25.46
CA CYS A 676 -6.31 -0.93 -25.13
C CYS A 676 -5.83 0.38 -24.50
N SER A 677 -4.89 0.29 -23.54
CA SER A 677 -4.40 1.46 -22.81
C SER A 677 -3.68 2.44 -23.72
N LEU A 678 -2.81 1.95 -24.61
CA LEU A 678 -2.16 2.75 -25.63
C LEU A 678 -3.19 3.51 -26.48
N LEU A 679 -4.18 2.82 -27.04
CA LEU A 679 -5.15 3.41 -27.96
C LEU A 679 -6.08 4.43 -27.31
N ILE A 680 -6.31 4.33 -26.01
CA ILE A 680 -7.25 5.20 -25.29
C ILE A 680 -6.53 6.32 -24.57
N TRP A 681 -5.51 6.00 -23.80
CA TRP A 681 -4.83 6.98 -22.99
C TRP A 681 -3.94 7.87 -23.88
N LYS A 682 -3.14 7.32 -24.81
CA LYS A 682 -2.17 8.14 -25.56
C LYS A 682 -2.90 9.16 -26.45
N VAL A 683 -3.95 8.70 -27.13
CA VAL A 683 -4.83 9.52 -27.99
C VAL A 683 -5.64 10.56 -27.20
N SER A 684 -5.73 10.43 -25.88
CA SER A 684 -6.43 11.42 -25.04
C SER A 684 -5.64 12.72 -24.84
N GLY A 685 -4.34 12.75 -25.18
CA GLY A 685 -3.45 13.90 -24.98
C GLY A 685 -3.20 14.26 -23.51
N LYS A 686 -3.65 13.44 -22.56
CA LYS A 686 -3.56 13.70 -21.11
C LYS A 686 -2.64 12.76 -20.34
N ILE A 687 -1.87 11.94 -21.05
CA ILE A 687 -0.75 11.23 -20.46
C ILE A 687 0.47 12.14 -20.50
N THR A 688 1.16 12.30 -19.36
CA THR A 688 2.55 12.76 -19.23
C THR A 688 2.99 14.09 -19.87
N GLU A 689 2.12 14.82 -20.56
CA GLU A 689 2.47 16.14 -21.12
C GLU A 689 2.71 17.23 -20.05
N VAL A 690 2.36 16.97 -18.79
CA VAL A 690 2.50 17.97 -17.71
C VAL A 690 3.92 18.01 -17.12
N ALA A 691 4.85 17.10 -17.46
CA ALA A 691 6.19 17.15 -16.84
C ALA A 691 7.40 16.62 -17.61
N GLY A 692 7.29 15.99 -18.79
CA GLY A 692 8.47 15.38 -19.42
C GLY A 692 9.12 14.26 -18.58
N CYS A 693 8.47 13.84 -17.50
CA CYS A 693 8.88 12.77 -16.59
C CYS A 693 8.05 11.52 -16.89
N ASP A 694 8.17 10.95 -18.09
CA ASP A 694 7.80 9.54 -18.24
C ASP A 694 8.94 8.74 -17.60
N PRO A 695 8.72 8.03 -16.47
CA PRO A 695 9.78 7.32 -15.75
C PRO A 695 10.49 6.26 -16.61
N ILE A 696 9.88 5.91 -17.75
CA ILE A 696 10.41 4.95 -18.72
C ILE A 696 11.10 5.66 -19.90
N ALA A 697 10.91 6.96 -20.10
CA ALA A 697 11.45 7.67 -21.27
C ALA A 697 12.96 7.94 -21.23
N GLU A 698 13.61 7.86 -20.06
CA GLU A 698 15.06 8.01 -19.95
C GLU A 698 15.84 6.71 -20.22
N ASP A 699 15.14 5.56 -20.32
CA ASP A 699 15.77 4.29 -20.65
C ASP A 699 16.12 4.23 -22.16
N PRO A 700 17.41 4.02 -22.53
CA PRO A 700 17.85 4.00 -23.92
C PRO A 700 17.26 2.85 -24.74
N HIS A 701 16.65 1.84 -24.11
CA HIS A 701 16.00 0.71 -24.77
C HIS A 701 14.54 0.97 -25.10
N VAL A 702 14.00 2.12 -24.68
CA VAL A 702 12.61 2.48 -24.88
C VAL A 702 12.44 3.16 -26.22
N ILE A 703 11.48 2.67 -27.00
CA ILE A 703 11.22 3.14 -28.36
C ILE A 703 9.77 3.57 -28.51
N ASP A 704 9.58 4.73 -29.12
CA ASP A 704 8.26 5.22 -29.51
C ASP A 704 7.69 4.32 -30.63
N LEU A 705 6.39 4.05 -30.56
CA LEU A 705 5.68 3.13 -31.43
C LEU A 705 5.83 3.44 -32.93
N PRO A 706 5.71 4.70 -33.42
CA PRO A 706 5.93 4.97 -34.84
C PRO A 706 7.37 4.71 -35.28
N LEU A 707 8.34 4.99 -34.42
CA LEU A 707 9.75 4.70 -34.70
C LEU A 707 10.00 3.19 -34.73
N ALA A 708 9.41 2.45 -33.78
CA ALA A 708 9.47 1.00 -33.75
C ALA A 708 8.90 0.38 -35.03
N ALA A 709 7.75 0.85 -35.52
CA ALA A 709 7.15 0.37 -36.77
C ALA A 709 8.08 0.59 -37.98
N VAL A 710 8.78 1.73 -38.04
CA VAL A 710 9.76 2.02 -39.10
C VAL A 710 11.00 1.13 -38.99
N GLN A 711 11.57 0.99 -37.79
CA GLN A 711 12.78 0.19 -37.58
C GLN A 711 12.54 -1.30 -37.80
N VAL A 712 11.39 -1.83 -37.36
CA VAL A 712 10.99 -3.22 -37.64
C VAL A 712 10.84 -3.44 -39.15
N ARG A 713 10.23 -2.49 -39.88
CA ARG A 713 10.14 -2.58 -41.35
C ARG A 713 11.52 -2.62 -42.00
N GLN A 714 12.42 -1.73 -41.60
CA GLN A 714 13.79 -1.66 -42.12
C GLN A 714 14.56 -2.95 -41.83
N LEU A 715 14.46 -3.49 -40.61
CA LEU A 715 15.10 -4.75 -40.24
C LEU A 715 14.59 -5.90 -41.12
N LEU A 716 13.27 -6.00 -41.31
CA LEU A 716 12.69 -7.02 -42.18
C LEU A 716 13.08 -6.84 -43.66
N GLU A 717 13.35 -5.62 -44.13
CA GLU A 717 13.86 -5.35 -45.49
C GLU A 717 15.34 -5.71 -45.65
N GLN A 718 16.14 -5.50 -44.62
CA GLN A 718 17.57 -5.80 -44.58
C GLN A 718 17.85 -7.29 -44.42
N GLU A 719 16.99 -8.01 -43.68
CA GLU A 719 17.13 -9.43 -43.34
C GLU A 719 15.95 -10.25 -43.90
N PRO A 720 15.96 -10.64 -45.19
CA PRO A 720 14.88 -11.42 -45.80
C PRO A 720 14.62 -12.76 -45.10
N SER A 721 15.64 -13.36 -44.48
CA SER A 721 15.56 -14.59 -43.69
C SER A 721 14.53 -14.49 -42.57
N LEU A 722 14.36 -13.32 -41.94
CA LEU A 722 13.35 -13.12 -40.90
C LEU A 722 11.92 -13.31 -41.42
N ARG A 723 11.64 -12.90 -42.67
CA ARG A 723 10.31 -13.05 -43.26
C ARG A 723 9.99 -14.50 -43.61
N GLU A 724 11.02 -15.27 -43.95
CA GLU A 724 10.89 -16.68 -44.30
C GLU A 724 10.83 -17.56 -43.05
N ASP A 725 11.72 -17.31 -42.09
CA ASP A 725 11.86 -18.12 -40.87
C ASP A 725 10.84 -17.76 -39.78
N VAL A 726 10.35 -16.52 -39.78
CA VAL A 726 9.42 -15.98 -38.77
C VAL A 726 8.32 -15.15 -39.48
N PRO A 727 7.43 -15.79 -40.26
CA PRO A 727 6.38 -15.08 -41.01
C PRO A 727 5.43 -14.27 -40.11
N GLU A 728 5.33 -14.59 -38.82
CA GLU A 728 4.57 -13.84 -37.81
C GLU A 728 5.05 -12.39 -37.65
N SER A 729 6.32 -12.12 -37.99
CA SER A 729 6.89 -10.77 -37.97
C SER A 729 6.16 -9.80 -38.91
N LEU A 730 5.59 -10.30 -40.01
CA LEU A 730 4.82 -9.50 -40.96
C LEU A 730 3.50 -9.03 -40.34
N PHE A 731 2.78 -9.92 -39.66
CA PHE A 731 1.56 -9.55 -38.95
C PHE A 731 1.84 -8.56 -37.82
N VAL A 732 2.94 -8.77 -37.07
CA VAL A 732 3.38 -7.83 -36.03
C VAL A 732 3.67 -6.45 -36.63
N LEU A 733 4.36 -6.38 -37.77
CA LEU A 733 4.59 -5.11 -38.48
C LEU A 733 3.28 -4.43 -38.90
N GLU A 734 2.33 -5.18 -39.45
CA GLU A 734 1.01 -4.65 -39.82
C GLU A 734 0.26 -4.10 -38.60
N MET A 735 0.29 -4.81 -37.48
CA MET A 735 -0.33 -4.38 -36.23
C MET A 735 0.35 -3.13 -35.66
N LEU A 736 1.69 -3.06 -35.65
CA LEU A 736 2.42 -1.87 -35.23
C LEU A 736 2.09 -0.66 -36.12
N GLY A 737 2.00 -0.86 -37.44
CA GLY A 737 1.56 0.18 -38.37
C GLY A 737 0.15 0.68 -38.06
N TYR A 738 -0.80 -0.25 -37.85
CA TYR A 738 -2.17 0.11 -37.45
C TYR A 738 -2.20 0.91 -36.15
N LEU A 739 -1.46 0.48 -35.13
CA LEU A 739 -1.41 1.17 -33.83
C LEU A 739 -0.74 2.55 -33.96
N ALA A 740 0.34 2.66 -34.73
CA ALA A 740 1.05 3.92 -34.97
C ALA A 740 0.13 4.94 -35.68
N ASP A 741 -0.59 4.52 -36.72
CA ASP A 741 -1.55 5.38 -37.43
C ASP A 741 -2.67 5.86 -36.50
N ARG A 742 -3.13 5.00 -35.57
CA ARG A 742 -4.18 5.34 -34.60
C ARG A 742 -3.69 6.32 -33.54
N VAL A 743 -2.46 6.17 -33.07
CA VAL A 743 -1.83 7.01 -32.05
C VAL A 743 -1.42 8.38 -32.59
N GLN A 744 -1.04 8.46 -33.88
CA GLN A 744 -0.72 9.73 -34.55
C GLN A 744 -1.96 10.52 -34.98
N ALA A 745 -3.16 9.97 -34.81
CA ALA A 745 -4.39 10.73 -35.05
C ALA A 745 -4.48 11.93 -34.09
N PRO A 746 -5.06 13.06 -34.51
CA PRO A 746 -5.18 14.24 -33.65
C PRO A 746 -5.85 13.94 -32.31
N ASP A 747 -5.33 14.55 -31.24
CA ASP A 747 -5.83 14.32 -29.89
C ASP A 747 -7.34 14.49 -29.79
N ASN A 748 -7.96 13.54 -29.10
CA ASN A 748 -9.39 13.59 -28.85
C ASN A 748 -9.65 14.36 -27.55
N ALA A 749 -9.70 15.69 -27.64
CA ALA A 749 -9.93 16.57 -26.48
C ALA A 749 -11.21 16.22 -25.69
N ALA A 750 -12.27 15.76 -26.36
CA ALA A 750 -13.49 15.32 -25.70
C ALA A 750 -13.27 14.04 -24.87
N LEU A 751 -12.49 13.09 -25.39
CA LEU A 751 -12.07 11.89 -24.69
C LEU A 751 -11.15 12.24 -23.51
N GLY A 752 -10.15 13.11 -23.71
CA GLY A 752 -9.24 13.57 -22.65
C GLY A 752 -9.95 14.34 -21.53
N SER A 753 -10.96 15.16 -21.85
CA SER A 753 -11.80 15.79 -20.81
C SER A 753 -12.59 14.77 -20.01
N LYS A 754 -13.02 13.66 -20.63
CA LYS A 754 -13.82 12.62 -19.97
C LYS A 754 -12.95 11.66 -19.15
N LEU A 755 -11.74 11.36 -19.60
CA LEU A 755 -10.79 10.46 -18.93
C LEU A 755 -10.01 11.15 -17.83
N GLY A 756 -9.62 12.41 -17.98
CA GLY A 756 -8.69 13.04 -17.05
C GLY A 756 -7.24 12.65 -17.31
N GLY A 757 -6.37 12.83 -16.31
CA GLY A 757 -4.95 12.51 -16.37
C GLY A 757 -4.64 11.08 -15.91
N LEU A 758 -3.52 10.55 -16.40
CA LEU A 758 -2.95 9.27 -15.96
C LEU A 758 -1.56 9.52 -15.36
N VAL A 759 -1.37 9.07 -14.12
CA VAL A 759 -0.07 9.00 -13.44
C VAL A 759 0.35 7.52 -13.40
N PRO A 760 1.32 7.10 -14.23
CA PRO A 760 1.89 5.76 -14.11
C PRO A 760 2.73 5.66 -12.83
N LEU A 761 2.66 4.52 -12.16
CA LEU A 761 3.40 4.21 -10.94
C LEU A 761 4.18 2.89 -11.10
N HIS A 762 5.20 2.74 -10.26
CA HIS A 762 6.12 1.61 -10.15
C HIS A 762 6.50 1.29 -8.69
N CYS A 763 5.91 1.99 -7.71
CA CYS A 763 6.22 1.81 -6.30
C CYS A 763 5.63 0.54 -5.66
N GLY A 764 4.66 -0.12 -6.30
CA GLY A 764 3.86 -1.22 -5.76
C GLY A 764 2.60 -0.75 -5.03
N HIS A 765 1.74 -1.68 -4.58
CA HIS A 765 0.43 -1.36 -4.01
C HIS A 765 0.54 -0.60 -2.69
N ASN A 766 1.46 -1.03 -1.82
CA ASN A 766 1.53 -0.56 -0.42
C ASN A 766 2.67 0.43 -0.14
N ALA A 767 3.47 0.80 -1.14
CA ALA A 767 4.56 1.76 -0.96
C ALA A 767 4.11 3.21 -1.14
N ALA A 768 4.91 4.14 -0.60
CA ALA A 768 4.81 5.56 -0.91
C ALA A 768 5.30 5.83 -2.33
N TYR A 769 4.82 6.92 -2.92
CA TYR A 769 5.27 7.34 -4.25
C TYR A 769 6.75 7.71 -4.24
N SER A 770 7.45 7.42 -5.34
CA SER A 770 8.77 7.97 -5.59
C SER A 770 8.69 9.51 -5.71
N PRO A 771 9.81 10.23 -5.54
CA PRO A 771 9.84 11.67 -5.77
C PRO A 771 9.31 12.09 -7.16
N GLU A 772 9.60 11.30 -8.20
CA GLU A 772 9.19 11.54 -9.58
C GLU A 772 7.68 11.31 -9.76
N GLU A 773 7.15 10.22 -9.23
CA GLU A 773 5.71 9.92 -9.24
C GLU A 773 4.90 10.98 -8.47
N ARG A 774 5.44 11.46 -7.35
CA ARG A 774 4.85 12.54 -6.57
C ARG A 774 4.82 13.85 -7.36
N LEU A 775 5.90 14.18 -8.07
CA LEU A 775 5.97 15.36 -8.92
C LEU A 775 4.94 15.32 -10.06
N LEU A 776 4.71 14.13 -10.64
CA LEU A 776 3.65 13.93 -11.64
C LEU A 776 2.26 14.22 -11.08
N LEU A 777 1.94 13.68 -9.90
CA LEU A 777 0.65 13.98 -9.25
C LEU A 777 0.52 15.47 -8.94
N GLU A 778 1.56 16.07 -8.36
CA GLU A 778 1.62 17.50 -8.04
C GLU A 778 1.34 18.38 -9.27
N SER A 779 1.90 18.03 -10.43
CA SER A 779 1.66 18.75 -11.69
C SER A 779 0.18 18.77 -12.10
N HIS A 780 -0.54 17.66 -11.89
CA HIS A 780 -1.99 17.61 -12.13
C HIS A 780 -2.77 18.42 -11.11
N LEU A 781 -2.31 18.50 -9.85
CA LEU A 781 -2.93 19.33 -8.83
C LEU A 781 -2.75 20.81 -9.13
N GLU A 782 -1.59 21.22 -9.63
CA GLU A 782 -1.33 22.58 -10.13
C GLU A 782 -2.25 22.91 -11.31
N ALA A 783 -2.33 22.03 -12.31
CA ALA A 783 -3.23 22.18 -13.45
C ALA A 783 -4.71 22.27 -13.05
N ALA A 784 -5.12 21.60 -11.97
CA ALA A 784 -6.47 21.68 -11.41
C ALA A 784 -6.70 22.91 -10.50
N GLY A 785 -5.68 23.74 -10.29
CA GLY A 785 -5.71 24.91 -9.41
C GLY A 785 -5.80 24.56 -7.92
N TRP A 786 -5.28 23.40 -7.52
CA TRP A 786 -5.24 22.93 -6.14
C TRP A 786 -3.94 23.33 -5.43
N ARG A 787 -2.83 23.41 -6.17
CA ARG A 787 -1.52 23.91 -5.71
C ARG A 787 -1.13 25.19 -6.46
N THR A 788 -0.37 26.08 -5.81
CA THR A 788 0.26 27.27 -6.42
C THR A 788 1.47 26.86 -7.26
N SER A 789 1.69 27.49 -8.41
CA SER A 789 2.86 27.17 -9.23
C SER A 789 4.14 27.63 -8.52
N ALA A 790 5.25 26.90 -8.68
CA ALA A 790 6.54 27.26 -8.09
C ALA A 790 7.00 28.69 -8.52
N ALA A 791 6.63 29.11 -9.73
CA ALA A 791 6.92 30.46 -10.25
C ALA A 791 6.11 31.57 -9.57
N ASP A 792 4.90 31.26 -9.07
CA ASP A 792 4.08 32.22 -8.31
C ASP A 792 4.53 32.29 -6.84
N GLU A 793 5.07 31.21 -6.29
CA GLU A 793 5.66 31.19 -4.95
C GLU A 793 6.94 32.04 -4.89
N GLU A 794 7.85 31.94 -5.87
CA GLU A 794 9.03 32.81 -5.97
C GLU A 794 8.66 34.29 -6.08
N LYS A 795 7.62 34.64 -6.84
CA LYS A 795 7.12 36.02 -6.96
C LYS A 795 6.44 36.56 -5.69
N SER A 796 5.92 35.67 -4.83
CA SER A 796 5.32 36.07 -3.56
C SER A 796 6.37 36.30 -2.47
N LEU A 797 7.55 35.71 -2.63
CA LEU A 797 8.70 35.80 -1.72
C LEU A 797 9.69 36.91 -2.13
N SER A 798 9.63 37.41 -3.36
CA SER A 798 10.35 38.59 -3.87
C SER A 798 9.56 39.88 -3.68
#